data_AF-A0A9E5SVD8-F1
#
_entry.id   AF-A0A9E5SVD8-F1
#
_cell.length_a   1.000
_cell.length_b   1.000
_cell.length_c   1.000
_cell.angle_alpha   90.00
_cell.angle_beta   90.00
_cell.angle_gamma   90.00
#
_symmetry.space_group_name_H-M   'P 1'
#
loop_
_entity.id
_entity.type
_entity.pdbx_description
1 polymer ?
#
loop_
_entity_poly.entity_id
_entity_poly.type
_entity_poly.pdbx_seq_one_letter_code
_entity_poly.pdbx_strand_id
1 'polypeptide(L)'
;MKKMDKRDIQTPFVDALKSYVEEGISPFDVPGHHMGNVNNEMTALIGKKVYKTDVNAPYGLDNLAHPSGVILEAEKLMAHVCHADYAYFLINGTSSGLIAAVMTICKPTDKIILPRNVHKSLTNALVLSGAVPIYVEPHIDSTIEIANQPSLDEYKRMILRYPSAKAVVVINPTYFGVIADLRSIVEFAHERNMAVIVDEAHGAHYYLTNNDPVTAMDAGADVSAVSFHKTAGSLTQSSVLLVKGNRVPHFKFQETLNLMNTTSPSSLLIGSLDAARAHIQEHGEEISKRVIAISEKAYNEINKIPGFIVRGKDYFKSSGAFNYDKTKLLIEIDRLDINGYDVYRLLKTRYHVQVELAETYVILCILALGTTDAHLNALIKALKSISKEHFKKNRTYPTHSFSFKYGFMLTRPRTAFFAPGKTVPLRQALNHISKESIVIYPPGIPVIQAGEVFSKDIIFQIEDGLSKQCTILSNHNRCETVDIIDEEKWKNFNFYKKRLHDYVKNELTTPRRDGYYLPFEGDKHQGTIVLLPFRRDVWRNHAKEATEQFKGLIKAIARFEKIYVGVHPSIYKKSLPWLERIPNVIPIRVKYNDAWARDNTLIFLRNKRGDIRSVDFRFNAWGGDYDGLYTNYQDDDALGSRLVKKLGVQSYRLPSFVMEGGSITTDGEGTLIATEACFLSKGRNPSMSKAEIEETLKVYLGVNDIIWIPHGIIGDETDEHVDNMVTFSRPGEVLLAWPSTADKVQYVAATKALKILESTKDAKGRPIKVIKVKMPNPIYLSKEEARGIYSKGHYGAKPRKAGTNLLATYINFYQSDRFVILPSFGVKEDTIVLKQFKEIFPEKEIIQIPSKEILIGGGNIHCVTMQIPRGR
;
A
#
# COMPACT_ATOMS: atom_id res chain seq x y z
N MET A 1 10.34 27.44 34.41
CA MET A 1 11.39 27.63 33.40
C MET A 1 12.70 27.09 33.96
N LYS A 2 13.31 26.08 33.33
CA LYS A 2 14.72 25.75 33.62
C LYS A 2 15.56 26.99 33.27
N LYS A 3 16.48 27.40 34.14
CA LYS A 3 17.43 28.48 33.84
C LYS A 3 18.19 28.08 32.56
N MET A 4 18.09 28.90 31.51
CA MET A 4 18.82 28.70 30.26
C MET A 4 20.32 28.75 30.54
N ASP A 5 21.05 27.70 30.17
CA ASP A 5 22.50 27.68 30.31
C ASP A 5 23.10 28.59 29.23
N LYS A 6 23.95 29.54 29.64
CA LYS A 6 24.64 30.43 28.67
C LYS A 6 25.48 29.66 27.66
N ARG A 7 25.85 28.41 27.96
CA ARG A 7 26.56 27.52 27.03
C ARG A 7 25.71 27.13 25.82
N ASP A 8 24.39 27.05 25.96
CA ASP A 8 23.51 26.58 24.86
C ASP A 8 23.35 27.60 23.73
N ILE A 9 23.66 28.88 23.99
CA ILE A 9 23.57 29.99 23.01
C ILE A 9 24.92 30.42 22.44
N GLN A 10 26.01 29.72 22.76
CA GLN A 10 27.32 29.95 22.16
C GLN A 10 27.30 29.61 20.66
N THR A 11 28.17 30.18 19.85
CA THR A 11 28.29 29.85 18.41
C THR A 11 29.72 29.43 18.07
N PRO A 12 30.15 28.21 18.46
CA PRO A 12 31.56 27.81 18.39
C PRO A 12 32.21 28.01 17.01
N PHE A 13 31.50 27.66 15.94
CA PHE A 13 32.03 27.78 14.58
C PHE A 13 32.06 29.24 14.14
N VAL A 14 31.00 30.01 14.42
CA VAL A 14 30.93 31.43 14.05
C VAL A 14 31.97 32.25 14.82
N ASP A 15 32.20 31.93 16.10
CA ASP A 15 33.17 32.63 16.92
C ASP A 15 34.61 32.33 16.50
N ALA A 16 34.91 31.07 16.14
CA ALA A 16 36.18 30.71 15.52
C ALA A 16 36.38 31.41 14.16
N LEU A 17 35.31 31.52 13.35
CA LEU A 17 35.37 32.19 12.06
C LEU A 17 35.61 33.71 12.20
N LYS A 18 35.02 34.35 13.23
CA LYS A 18 35.32 35.75 13.57
C LYS A 18 36.79 35.92 13.96
N SER A 19 37.31 35.06 14.85
CA SER A 19 38.73 35.08 15.26
C SER A 19 39.66 34.99 14.05
N TYR A 20 39.43 34.00 13.18
CA TYR A 20 40.22 33.80 11.97
C TYR A 20 40.27 35.06 11.08
N VAL A 21 39.14 35.75 10.93
CA VAL A 21 39.07 36.99 10.13
C VAL A 21 39.81 38.16 10.80
N GLU A 22 39.85 38.19 12.12
CA GLU A 22 40.51 39.24 12.92
C GLU A 22 42.03 39.05 13.05
N GLU A 23 42.54 37.83 12.89
CA GLU A 23 43.96 37.48 13.00
C GLU A 23 44.87 38.09 11.91
N GLY A 24 44.30 38.65 10.84
CA GLY A 24 45.08 39.28 9.77
C GLY A 24 45.92 38.29 8.96
N ILE A 25 45.41 37.07 8.78
CA ILE A 25 46.06 35.97 8.06
C ILE A 25 46.47 36.41 6.64
N SER A 26 47.69 36.03 6.24
CA SER A 26 48.15 36.12 4.85
C SER A 26 47.81 34.82 4.13
N PRO A 27 46.83 34.80 3.20
CA PRO A 27 46.33 33.56 2.62
C PRO A 27 47.29 33.02 1.54
N PHE A 28 47.87 31.84 1.78
CA PHE A 28 48.63 31.06 0.79
C PHE A 28 47.98 29.69 0.52
N ASP A 29 46.72 29.55 0.90
CA ASP A 29 45.86 28.39 0.73
C ASP A 29 44.69 28.71 -0.23
N VAL A 30 43.72 27.78 -0.30
CA VAL A 30 42.46 27.98 -1.04
C VAL A 30 41.38 28.53 -0.09
N PRO A 31 40.41 29.34 -0.58
CA PRO A 31 40.10 29.62 -2.00
C PRO A 31 40.91 30.76 -2.64
N GLY A 32 41.13 30.65 -3.95
CA GLY A 32 41.99 31.56 -4.73
C GLY A 32 41.50 33.01 -4.87
N HIS A 33 40.36 33.39 -4.29
CA HIS A 33 40.02 34.81 -4.13
C HIS A 33 40.82 35.49 -3.02
N HIS A 34 41.58 34.73 -2.22
CA HIS A 34 42.50 35.20 -1.18
C HIS A 34 41.86 36.29 -0.32
N MET A 35 40.83 35.92 0.46
CA MET A 35 40.12 36.82 1.37
C MET A 35 39.40 38.02 0.69
N GLY A 36 39.04 37.89 -0.59
CA GLY A 36 38.26 38.89 -1.32
C GLY A 36 39.12 39.95 -2.00
N ASN A 37 40.36 39.61 -2.32
CA ASN A 37 41.28 40.47 -3.06
C ASN A 37 40.93 40.57 -4.57
N VAL A 38 40.05 39.69 -5.05
CA VAL A 38 39.44 39.79 -6.39
C VAL A 38 38.21 40.69 -6.33
N ASN A 39 38.30 41.86 -6.96
CA ASN A 39 37.18 42.80 -7.06
C ASN A 39 36.40 42.55 -8.36
N ASN A 40 35.19 42.00 -8.23
CA ASN A 40 34.23 41.86 -9.33
C ASN A 40 32.83 42.31 -8.89
N GLU A 41 31.85 42.26 -9.80
CA GLU A 41 30.47 42.70 -9.53
C GLU A 41 29.83 41.96 -8.34
N MET A 42 30.17 40.68 -8.13
CA MET A 42 29.65 39.91 -7.01
C MET A 42 30.25 40.37 -5.68
N THR A 43 31.56 40.63 -5.63
CA THR A 43 32.23 41.22 -4.44
C THR A 43 31.62 42.57 -4.07
N ALA A 44 31.22 43.38 -5.05
CA ALA A 44 30.54 44.65 -4.82
C ALA A 44 29.11 44.47 -4.28
N LEU A 45 28.38 43.45 -4.75
CA LEU A 45 27.01 43.18 -4.34
C LEU A 45 26.91 42.66 -2.89
N ILE A 46 27.72 41.67 -2.53
CA ILE A 46 27.60 40.98 -1.22
C ILE A 46 28.60 41.49 -0.18
N GLY A 47 29.62 42.22 -0.62
CA GLY A 47 30.66 42.80 0.22
C GLY A 47 31.83 41.85 0.52
N LYS A 48 33.01 42.44 0.75
CA LYS A 48 34.27 41.71 1.01
C LYS A 48 34.25 40.83 2.26
N LYS A 49 33.42 41.16 3.26
CA LYS A 49 33.36 40.39 4.51
C LYS A 49 32.96 38.94 4.27
N VAL A 50 32.05 38.69 3.32
CA VAL A 50 31.63 37.32 2.94
C VAL A 50 32.82 36.50 2.44
N TYR A 51 33.66 37.09 1.59
CA TYR A 51 34.87 36.44 1.06
C TYR A 51 35.97 36.25 2.10
N LYS A 52 36.03 37.10 3.14
CA LYS A 52 36.95 36.87 4.28
C LYS A 52 36.53 35.67 5.11
N THR A 53 35.23 35.41 5.19
CA THR A 53 34.64 34.29 5.91
C THR A 53 34.48 33.03 5.07
N ASP A 54 34.72 33.08 3.76
CA ASP A 54 34.70 31.92 2.86
C ASP A 54 36.07 31.24 2.89
N VAL A 55 36.18 30.25 3.76
CA VAL A 55 37.42 29.54 4.10
C VAL A 55 37.14 28.06 4.12
N ASN A 56 38.15 27.25 3.81
CA ASN A 56 37.93 25.81 3.67
C ASN A 56 37.98 25.08 5.03
N ALA A 57 39.17 24.64 5.43
CA ALA A 57 39.42 23.97 6.71
C ALA A 57 40.82 24.34 7.24
N PRO A 58 41.14 25.64 7.41
CA PRO A 58 42.41 26.04 7.99
C PRO A 58 42.49 25.54 9.45
N TYR A 59 43.70 25.55 10.01
CA TYR A 59 43.91 25.23 11.41
C TYR A 59 42.98 26.08 12.29
N GLY A 60 42.21 25.42 13.17
CA GLY A 60 41.21 26.06 14.04
C GLY A 60 39.76 26.01 13.56
N LEU A 61 39.48 25.69 12.29
CA LEU A 61 38.10 25.66 11.73
C LEU A 61 37.54 24.26 11.42
N ASP A 62 38.23 23.20 11.85
CA ASP A 62 37.79 21.79 11.79
C ASP A 62 37.49 21.28 10.36
N ASN A 63 37.17 20.00 10.19
CA ASN A 63 36.85 19.40 8.89
C ASN A 63 35.48 18.71 8.92
N LEU A 64 34.55 19.12 8.04
CA LEU A 64 33.19 18.55 7.99
C LEU A 64 33.17 17.02 7.73
N ALA A 65 34.18 16.48 7.05
CA ALA A 65 34.26 15.03 6.79
C ALA A 65 34.68 14.23 8.04
N HIS A 66 35.31 14.90 9.01
CA HIS A 66 35.70 14.32 10.29
C HIS A 66 35.72 15.38 11.40
N PRO A 67 34.55 15.83 11.87
CA PRO A 67 34.47 16.87 12.89
C PRO A 67 35.15 16.42 14.19
N SER A 68 36.07 17.24 14.70
CA SER A 68 36.88 16.97 15.88
C SER A 68 37.04 18.16 16.84
N GLY A 69 36.61 19.35 16.42
CA GLY A 69 36.73 20.62 17.13
C GLY A 69 35.44 21.45 17.02
N VAL A 70 35.53 22.65 16.47
CA VAL A 70 34.43 23.64 16.49
C VAL A 70 33.17 23.19 15.74
N ILE A 71 33.29 22.38 14.68
CA ILE A 71 32.13 21.81 13.99
C ILE A 71 31.47 20.77 14.90
N LEU A 72 32.26 19.86 15.49
CA LEU A 72 31.74 18.84 16.41
C LEU A 72 31.03 19.46 17.62
N GLU A 73 31.55 20.57 18.15
CA GLU A 73 30.92 21.31 19.25
C GLU A 73 29.58 21.94 18.81
N ALA A 74 29.55 22.60 17.65
CA ALA A 74 28.33 23.16 17.08
C ALA A 74 27.28 22.08 16.78
N GLU A 75 27.71 20.91 16.29
CA GLU A 75 26.85 19.75 16.05
C GLU A 75 26.29 19.16 17.35
N LYS A 76 27.09 19.07 18.43
CA LYS A 76 26.60 18.64 19.76
C LYS A 76 25.55 19.60 20.31
N LEU A 77 25.77 20.91 20.16
CA LEU A 77 24.78 21.92 20.54
C LEU A 77 23.51 21.78 19.69
N MET A 78 23.64 21.50 18.39
CA MET A 78 22.49 21.27 17.51
C MET A 78 21.69 20.03 17.95
N ALA A 79 22.39 18.93 18.25
CA ALA A 79 21.75 17.72 18.76
C ALA A 79 20.97 17.99 20.04
N HIS A 80 21.54 18.78 20.97
CA HIS A 80 20.87 19.19 22.19
C HIS A 80 19.59 19.99 21.92
N VAL A 81 19.65 21.03 21.07
CA VAL A 81 18.48 21.85 20.71
C VAL A 81 17.39 21.02 20.02
N CYS A 82 17.80 20.07 19.18
CA CYS A 82 16.87 19.22 18.44
C CYS A 82 16.48 17.92 19.15
N HIS A 83 16.85 17.74 20.42
CA HIS A 83 16.58 16.54 21.21
C HIS A 83 17.05 15.22 20.55
N ALA A 84 18.11 15.30 19.76
CA ALA A 84 18.78 14.18 19.10
C ALA A 84 20.00 13.73 19.92
N ASP A 85 20.46 12.50 19.68
CA ASP A 85 21.72 12.02 20.26
C ASP A 85 22.93 12.52 19.46
N TYR A 86 22.75 12.66 18.14
CA TYR A 86 23.76 13.19 17.21
C TYR A 86 23.10 14.09 16.17
N ALA A 87 23.82 15.12 15.74
CA ALA A 87 23.45 15.96 14.61
C ALA A 87 24.64 16.03 13.64
N TYR A 88 24.35 16.11 12.35
CA TYR A 88 25.33 16.30 11.30
C TYR A 88 24.93 17.50 10.44
N PHE A 89 25.83 18.45 10.25
CA PHE A 89 25.59 19.59 9.38
C PHE A 89 25.63 19.18 7.92
N LEU A 90 24.61 19.58 7.17
CA LEU A 90 24.47 19.29 5.75
C LEU A 90 24.60 20.57 4.95
N ILE A 91 25.59 20.60 4.07
CA ILE A 91 25.79 21.71 3.13
C ILE A 91 25.26 21.38 1.72
N ASN A 92 24.69 20.20 1.50
CA ASN A 92 24.10 19.76 0.23
C ASN A 92 22.57 19.55 0.35
N GLY A 93 21.95 20.29 1.29
CA GLY A 93 20.52 20.24 1.59
C GLY A 93 20.03 18.91 2.17
N THR A 94 18.76 18.91 2.58
CA THR A 94 18.05 17.74 3.12
C THR A 94 18.05 16.55 2.15
N SER A 95 18.16 16.81 0.85
CA SER A 95 18.35 15.78 -0.17
C SER A 95 19.52 14.85 0.16
N SER A 96 20.68 15.39 0.54
CA SER A 96 21.85 14.59 0.91
C SER A 96 21.61 13.78 2.18
N GLY A 97 20.94 14.36 3.18
CA GLY A 97 20.58 13.68 4.43
C GLY A 97 19.66 12.48 4.21
N LEU A 98 18.60 12.63 3.40
CA LEU A 98 17.68 11.54 3.08
C LEU A 98 18.35 10.42 2.29
N ILE A 99 19.21 10.76 1.33
CA ILE A 99 19.99 9.76 0.59
C ILE A 99 20.92 9.00 1.54
N ALA A 100 21.62 9.70 2.42
CA ALA A 100 22.51 9.09 3.41
C ALA A 100 21.74 8.18 4.37
N ALA A 101 20.58 8.63 4.86
CA ALA A 101 19.74 7.84 5.77
C ALA A 101 19.32 6.51 5.14
N VAL A 102 18.78 6.54 3.92
CA VAL A 102 18.36 5.31 3.21
C VAL A 102 19.56 4.41 2.90
N MET A 103 20.68 4.96 2.42
CA MET A 103 21.89 4.17 2.11
C MET A 103 22.55 3.58 3.35
N THR A 104 22.45 4.23 4.50
CA THR A 104 22.99 3.73 5.78
C THR A 104 22.15 2.56 6.31
N ILE A 105 20.83 2.65 6.18
CA ILE A 105 19.87 1.70 6.78
C ILE A 105 19.58 0.50 5.87
N CYS A 106 19.43 0.74 4.58
CA CYS A 106 19.01 -0.27 3.60
C CYS A 106 20.17 -0.73 2.74
N LYS A 107 20.33 -2.05 2.59
CA LYS A 107 21.23 -2.66 1.61
C LYS A 107 20.51 -2.83 0.27
N PRO A 108 21.24 -3.10 -0.83
CA PRO A 108 20.61 -3.48 -2.09
C PRO A 108 19.63 -4.63 -1.88
N THR A 109 18.44 -4.51 -2.46
CA THR A 109 17.31 -5.46 -2.35
C THR A 109 16.53 -5.49 -1.04
N ASP A 110 16.95 -4.78 0.01
CA ASP A 110 16.12 -4.60 1.21
C ASP A 110 14.83 -3.84 0.85
N LYS A 111 13.71 -4.22 1.49
CA LYS A 111 12.43 -3.52 1.30
C LYS A 111 12.37 -2.30 2.21
N ILE A 112 11.86 -1.20 1.68
CA ILE A 112 11.61 0.06 2.40
C ILE A 112 10.18 0.51 2.16
N ILE A 113 9.44 0.77 3.24
CA ILE A 113 8.07 1.27 3.18
C ILE A 113 8.13 2.79 3.15
N LEU A 114 7.44 3.43 2.20
CA LEU A 114 7.44 4.88 2.07
C LEU A 114 6.18 5.37 1.37
N PRO A 115 5.68 6.58 1.66
CA PRO A 115 4.54 7.12 0.95
C PRO A 115 4.83 7.36 -0.55
N ARG A 116 3.82 7.32 -1.42
CA ARG A 116 4.04 7.54 -2.87
C ARG A 116 4.31 9.00 -3.24
N ASN A 117 3.90 9.95 -2.40
CA ASN A 117 4.15 11.38 -2.56
C ASN A 117 5.49 11.86 -1.95
N VAL A 118 6.52 11.00 -1.95
CA VAL A 118 7.86 11.37 -1.52
C VAL A 118 8.54 12.37 -2.45
N HIS A 119 9.37 13.24 -1.87
CA HIS A 119 10.21 14.14 -2.63
C HIS A 119 11.21 13.36 -3.50
N LYS A 120 11.58 13.94 -4.65
CA LYS A 120 12.50 13.32 -5.64
C LYS A 120 13.82 12.78 -5.04
N SER A 121 14.31 13.34 -3.93
CA SER A 121 15.52 12.88 -3.25
C SER A 121 15.40 11.45 -2.71
N LEU A 122 14.21 11.04 -2.26
CA LEU A 122 13.99 9.65 -1.83
C LEU A 122 13.95 8.72 -3.05
N THR A 123 13.40 9.15 -4.18
CA THR A 123 13.52 8.39 -5.44
C THR A 123 14.99 8.21 -5.85
N ASN A 124 15.80 9.27 -5.74
CA ASN A 124 17.25 9.18 -5.97
C ASN A 124 17.93 8.22 -4.98
N ALA A 125 17.52 8.24 -3.71
CA ALA A 125 18.03 7.33 -2.70
C ALA A 125 17.72 5.86 -3.05
N LEU A 126 16.54 5.55 -3.61
CA LEU A 126 16.20 4.21 -4.10
C LEU A 126 17.08 3.77 -5.27
N VAL A 127 17.42 4.68 -6.19
CA VAL A 127 18.35 4.40 -7.28
C VAL A 127 19.74 4.08 -6.73
N LEU A 128 20.26 4.91 -5.83
CA LEU A 128 21.62 4.79 -5.28
C LEU A 128 21.78 3.57 -4.35
N SER A 129 20.87 3.37 -3.41
CA SER A 129 20.89 2.23 -2.46
C SER A 129 20.52 0.90 -3.12
N GLY A 130 19.66 0.91 -4.13
CA GLY A 130 19.05 -0.31 -4.67
C GLY A 130 18.00 -0.95 -3.76
N ALA A 131 17.52 -0.22 -2.76
CA ALA A 131 16.37 -0.62 -1.95
C ALA A 131 15.11 -0.80 -2.81
N VAL A 132 14.23 -1.69 -2.37
CA VAL A 132 12.97 -2.03 -3.05
C VAL A 132 11.85 -1.22 -2.43
N PRO A 133 11.27 -0.24 -3.15
CA PRO A 133 10.20 0.57 -2.59
C PRO A 133 8.92 -0.23 -2.44
N ILE A 134 8.28 -0.05 -1.30
CA ILE A 134 6.94 -0.50 -0.98
C ILE A 134 6.11 0.75 -0.71
N TYR A 135 5.33 1.18 -1.70
CA TYR A 135 4.59 2.43 -1.59
C TYR A 135 3.34 2.30 -0.74
N VAL A 136 3.13 3.29 0.12
CA VAL A 136 1.86 3.57 0.77
C VAL A 136 1.16 4.68 0.00
N GLU A 137 -0.05 4.44 -0.48
CA GLU A 137 -0.78 5.45 -1.25
C GLU A 137 -1.25 6.59 -0.32
N PRO A 138 -1.04 7.86 -0.69
CA PRO A 138 -1.51 9.00 0.09
C PRO A 138 -3.03 9.17 -0.04
N HIS A 139 -3.65 9.76 0.97
CA HIS A 139 -5.03 10.20 0.87
C HIS A 139 -5.13 11.42 -0.04
N ILE A 140 -5.96 11.35 -1.08
CA ILE A 140 -6.21 12.49 -1.99
C ILE A 140 -7.41 13.27 -1.48
N ASP A 141 -7.22 14.55 -1.18
CA ASP A 141 -8.31 15.47 -0.88
C ASP A 141 -8.92 15.96 -2.18
N SER A 142 -10.10 15.47 -2.53
CA SER A 142 -10.77 15.83 -3.79
C SER A 142 -11.37 17.23 -3.78
N THR A 143 -11.51 17.90 -2.61
CA THR A 143 -12.11 19.23 -2.52
C THR A 143 -11.10 20.31 -2.91
N ILE A 144 -9.85 20.16 -2.45
CA ILE A 144 -8.78 21.13 -2.74
C ILE A 144 -7.68 20.56 -3.64
N GLU A 145 -7.84 19.32 -4.10
CA GLU A 145 -6.97 18.60 -5.04
C GLU A 145 -5.50 18.47 -4.58
N ILE A 146 -5.29 18.19 -3.28
CA ILE A 146 -3.95 17.96 -2.73
C ILE A 146 -3.77 16.51 -2.25
N ALA A 147 -2.52 16.04 -2.27
CA ALA A 147 -2.14 14.77 -1.67
C ALA A 147 -1.75 14.96 -0.20
N ASN A 148 -2.52 14.36 0.71
CA ASN A 148 -2.25 14.32 2.15
C ASN A 148 -1.37 13.11 2.52
N GLN A 149 -1.14 12.91 3.82
CA GLN A 149 -0.40 11.74 4.30
C GLN A 149 -1.23 10.46 4.23
N PRO A 150 -0.58 9.29 4.12
CA PRO A 150 -1.22 8.05 4.51
C PRO A 150 -1.64 8.07 5.99
N SER A 151 -2.72 7.36 6.31
CA SER A 151 -3.18 7.22 7.70
C SER A 151 -2.29 6.28 8.51
N LEU A 152 -2.41 6.33 9.83
CA LEU A 152 -1.76 5.37 10.74
C LEU A 152 -2.10 3.93 10.36
N ASP A 153 -3.35 3.66 10.02
CA ASP A 153 -3.81 2.32 9.65
C ASP A 153 -3.20 1.83 8.33
N GLU A 154 -2.99 2.72 7.36
CA GLU A 154 -2.26 2.38 6.12
C GLU A 154 -0.80 2.02 6.43
N TYR A 155 -0.10 2.80 7.26
CA TYR A 155 1.26 2.45 7.69
C TYR A 155 1.31 1.12 8.43
N LYS A 156 0.43 0.91 9.42
CA LYS A 156 0.34 -0.35 10.17
C LYS A 156 0.10 -1.54 9.25
N ARG A 157 -0.83 -1.40 8.30
CA ARG A 157 -1.13 -2.43 7.30
C ARG A 157 0.11 -2.77 6.47
N MET A 158 0.83 -1.77 6.00
CA MET A 158 2.02 -1.98 5.17
C MET A 158 3.19 -2.58 5.96
N ILE A 159 3.38 -2.17 7.22
CA ILE A 159 4.38 -2.76 8.12
C ILE A 159 4.07 -4.24 8.39
N LEU A 160 2.81 -4.58 8.63
CA LEU A 160 2.36 -5.96 8.82
C LEU A 160 2.48 -6.82 7.56
N ARG A 161 2.27 -6.21 6.39
CA ARG A 161 2.39 -6.87 5.08
C ARG A 161 3.82 -7.13 4.65
N TYR A 162 4.76 -6.34 5.14
CA TYR A 162 6.17 -6.46 4.77
C TYR A 162 7.05 -6.49 6.02
N PRO A 163 6.91 -7.51 6.90
CA PRO A 163 7.70 -7.64 8.12
C PRO A 163 9.20 -7.75 7.84
N SER A 164 9.58 -8.12 6.62
CA SER A 164 10.98 -8.14 6.18
C SER A 164 11.54 -6.76 5.80
N ALA A 165 10.73 -5.69 5.79
CA ALA A 165 11.20 -4.35 5.48
C ALA A 165 12.18 -3.86 6.55
N LYS A 166 13.17 -3.07 6.14
CA LYS A 166 14.21 -2.55 7.05
C LYS A 166 13.88 -1.19 7.61
N ALA A 167 13.11 -0.40 6.85
CA ALA A 167 12.77 0.94 7.24
C ALA A 167 11.36 1.33 6.80
N VAL A 168 10.79 2.25 7.57
CA VAL A 168 9.59 3.03 7.24
C VAL A 168 9.99 4.48 7.09
N VAL A 169 9.64 5.10 5.97
CA VAL A 169 9.81 6.52 5.73
C VAL A 169 8.49 7.24 6.01
N VAL A 170 8.54 8.31 6.78
CA VAL A 170 7.39 9.19 7.04
C VAL A 170 7.76 10.60 6.61
N ILE A 171 6.88 11.28 5.86
CA ILE A 171 7.03 12.70 5.56
C ILE A 171 6.31 13.44 6.68
N ASN A 172 6.95 14.28 7.49
CA ASN A 172 6.23 14.96 8.57
C ASN A 172 6.82 16.35 8.86
N PRO A 173 6.06 17.45 8.64
CA PRO A 173 4.72 17.50 8.04
C PRO A 173 4.76 17.31 6.52
N THR A 174 3.60 17.17 5.87
CA THR A 174 3.53 17.38 4.42
C THR A 174 3.87 18.82 4.04
N TYR A 175 4.12 19.05 2.76
CA TYR A 175 4.30 20.40 2.22
C TYR A 175 3.15 21.35 2.59
N PHE A 176 1.92 20.83 2.60
CA PHE A 176 0.69 21.58 2.89
C PHE A 176 0.40 21.73 4.40
N GLY A 177 1.20 21.12 5.28
CA GLY A 177 1.08 21.25 6.74
C GLY A 177 0.37 20.10 7.45
N VAL A 178 0.03 19.00 6.76
CA VAL A 178 -0.63 17.85 7.38
C VAL A 178 0.38 17.03 8.18
N ILE A 179 0.05 16.76 9.44
CA ILE A 179 0.92 16.06 10.40
C ILE A 179 0.39 14.65 10.62
N ALA A 180 1.28 13.67 10.63
CA ALA A 180 0.97 12.27 10.95
C ALA A 180 1.00 12.00 12.46
N ASP A 181 0.36 10.90 12.88
CA ASP A 181 0.55 10.34 14.22
C ASP A 181 1.92 9.66 14.32
N LEU A 182 2.97 10.49 14.31
CA LEU A 182 4.34 10.03 14.14
C LEU A 182 4.79 9.11 15.27
N ARG A 183 4.39 9.38 16.52
CA ARG A 183 4.73 8.56 17.68
C ARG A 183 4.15 7.15 17.55
N SER A 184 2.88 7.03 17.21
CA SER A 184 2.24 5.72 17.01
C SER A 184 2.85 4.94 15.84
N ILE A 185 3.27 5.62 14.76
CA ILE A 185 3.96 4.98 13.63
C ILE A 185 5.33 4.45 14.09
N VAL A 186 6.09 5.27 14.83
CA VAL A 186 7.42 4.90 15.33
C VAL A 186 7.36 3.68 16.24
N GLU A 187 6.49 3.72 17.25
CA GLU A 187 6.31 2.62 18.21
C GLU A 187 5.96 1.31 17.49
N PHE A 188 4.99 1.35 16.56
CA PHE A 188 4.55 0.16 15.83
C PHE A 188 5.63 -0.41 14.89
N ALA A 189 6.43 0.45 14.26
CA ALA A 189 7.56 0.04 13.42
C ALA A 189 8.69 -0.58 14.26
N HIS A 190 9.00 0.00 15.42
CA HIS A 190 10.03 -0.47 16.34
C HIS A 190 9.71 -1.83 16.95
N GLU A 191 8.45 -2.08 17.33
CA GLU A 191 7.96 -3.40 17.75
C GLU A 191 8.23 -4.52 16.73
N ARG A 192 8.42 -4.14 15.46
CA ARG A 192 8.66 -5.05 14.33
C ARG A 192 10.08 -4.93 13.78
N ASN A 193 11.00 -4.37 14.57
CA ASN A 193 12.42 -4.24 14.24
C ASN A 193 12.70 -3.43 12.95
N MET A 194 11.84 -2.47 12.60
CA MET A 194 12.08 -1.54 11.50
C MET A 194 12.63 -0.21 12.02
N ALA A 195 13.58 0.38 11.30
CA ALA A 195 14.01 1.75 11.55
C ALA A 195 13.01 2.76 10.96
N VAL A 196 12.96 3.96 11.50
CA VAL A 196 12.08 5.04 11.03
C VAL A 196 12.90 6.21 10.55
N ILE A 197 12.71 6.56 9.28
CA ILE A 197 13.32 7.71 8.62
C ILE A 197 12.26 8.78 8.46
N VAL A 198 12.50 9.99 8.97
CA VAL A 198 11.56 11.10 8.82
C VAL A 198 12.11 12.15 7.86
N ASP A 199 11.36 12.44 6.81
CA ASP A 199 11.54 13.65 6.02
C ASP A 199 10.81 14.80 6.73
N GLU A 200 11.55 15.51 7.58
CA GLU A 200 11.10 16.65 8.37
C GLU A 200 11.61 17.96 7.75
N ALA A 201 11.79 17.98 6.43
CA ALA A 201 12.31 19.16 5.73
C ALA A 201 11.50 20.44 6.02
N HIS A 202 10.20 20.33 6.26
CA HIS A 202 9.32 21.48 6.54
C HIS A 202 9.06 21.72 8.04
N GLY A 203 9.70 20.96 8.95
CA GLY A 203 9.44 20.95 10.39
C GLY A 203 10.50 21.61 11.28
N ALA A 204 11.49 22.33 10.73
CA ALA A 204 12.58 22.90 11.54
C ALA A 204 12.10 23.85 12.65
N HIS A 205 11.00 24.59 12.41
CA HIS A 205 10.38 25.46 13.40
C HIS A 205 9.66 24.73 14.55
N TYR A 206 9.48 23.40 14.49
CA TYR A 206 8.94 22.64 15.62
C TYR A 206 9.92 22.60 16.79
N TYR A 207 11.23 22.75 16.52
CA TYR A 207 12.28 22.82 17.54
C TYR A 207 12.35 24.18 18.26
N LEU A 208 11.49 25.16 17.92
CA LEU A 208 11.44 26.46 18.63
C LEU A 208 10.89 26.34 20.06
N THR A 209 10.04 25.34 20.30
CA THR A 209 9.33 25.14 21.58
C THR A 209 9.10 23.66 21.81
N ASN A 210 9.00 23.22 23.07
CA ASN A 210 8.69 21.83 23.43
C ASN A 210 7.19 21.48 23.30
N ASN A 211 6.48 22.10 22.34
CA ASN A 211 5.02 22.02 22.18
C ASN A 211 4.63 21.32 20.87
N ASP A 212 3.32 21.07 20.71
CA ASP A 212 2.70 20.55 19.49
C ASP A 212 2.98 21.47 18.27
N PRO A 213 3.42 20.96 17.10
CA PRO A 213 3.58 19.56 16.71
C PRO A 213 4.79 18.81 17.27
N VAL A 214 4.64 17.50 17.50
CA VAL A 214 5.76 16.63 17.90
C VAL A 214 6.83 16.55 16.82
N THR A 215 8.09 16.73 17.22
CA THR A 215 9.25 16.57 16.35
C THR A 215 9.56 15.09 16.09
N ALA A 216 10.31 14.78 15.02
CA ALA A 216 10.76 13.42 14.74
C ALA A 216 11.58 12.81 15.89
N MET A 217 12.48 13.62 16.46
CA MET A 217 13.33 13.18 17.57
C MET A 217 12.50 12.95 18.85
N ASP A 218 11.52 13.80 19.16
CA ASP A 218 10.64 13.59 20.32
C ASP A 218 9.68 12.42 20.15
N ALA A 219 9.30 12.09 18.91
CA ALA A 219 8.54 10.89 18.58
C ALA A 219 9.38 9.60 18.65
N GLY A 220 10.71 9.71 18.74
CA GLY A 220 11.63 8.57 18.85
C GLY A 220 12.06 7.99 17.50
N ALA A 221 11.91 8.72 16.40
CA ALA A 221 12.41 8.27 15.10
C ALA A 221 13.93 8.10 15.11
N ASP A 222 14.46 7.09 14.40
CA ASP A 222 15.89 6.78 14.41
C ASP A 222 16.71 7.84 13.66
N VAL A 223 16.15 8.44 12.60
CA VAL A 223 16.79 9.50 11.82
C VAL A 223 15.78 10.48 11.25
N SER A 224 16.12 11.78 11.27
CA SER A 224 15.35 12.85 10.64
C SER A 224 16.26 13.75 9.81
N ALA A 225 15.80 14.18 8.64
CA ALA A 225 16.48 15.19 7.85
C ALA A 225 15.64 16.48 7.82
N VAL A 226 16.23 17.60 8.24
CA VAL A 226 15.51 18.84 8.57
C VAL A 226 16.10 20.03 7.82
N SER A 227 15.29 20.75 7.03
CA SER A 227 15.75 21.95 6.32
C SER A 227 15.67 23.19 7.21
N PHE A 228 16.76 23.52 7.90
CA PHE A 228 16.84 24.75 8.69
C PHE A 228 16.64 26.02 7.84
N HIS A 229 17.06 26.02 6.58
CA HIS A 229 16.87 27.18 5.70
C HIS A 229 15.41 27.44 5.33
N LYS A 230 14.53 26.44 5.42
CA LYS A 230 13.11 26.60 5.07
C LYS A 230 12.34 27.32 6.16
N THR A 231 12.56 26.92 7.41
CA THR A 231 11.71 27.37 8.53
C THR A 231 12.47 27.70 9.82
N ALA A 232 13.80 27.67 9.89
CA ALA A 232 14.57 28.02 11.09
C ALA A 232 15.65 29.10 10.87
N GLY A 233 15.75 29.69 9.67
CA GLY A 233 16.49 30.93 9.44
C GLY A 233 17.96 30.79 9.02
N SER A 234 18.43 29.59 8.66
CA SER A 234 19.77 29.42 8.07
C SER A 234 19.79 29.70 6.55
N LEU A 235 20.97 29.72 5.93
CA LEU A 235 21.10 30.04 4.49
C LEU A 235 20.61 28.88 3.60
N THR A 236 20.01 29.20 2.45
CA THR A 236 19.59 28.20 1.43
C THR A 236 20.69 27.17 1.17
N GLN A 237 20.31 25.91 0.98
CA GLN A 237 21.18 24.71 0.89
C GLN A 237 21.63 24.13 2.24
N SER A 238 21.64 24.90 3.33
CA SER A 238 22.01 24.35 4.64
C SER A 238 20.87 23.54 5.29
N SER A 239 21.21 22.42 5.93
CA SER A 239 20.28 21.47 6.53
C SER A 239 20.97 20.68 7.65
N VAL A 240 20.22 19.85 8.38
CA VAL A 240 20.72 19.02 9.47
C VAL A 240 20.18 17.60 9.33
N LEU A 241 21.05 16.61 9.53
CA LEU A 241 20.64 15.22 9.78
C LEU A 241 20.69 14.96 11.28
N LEU A 242 19.58 14.54 11.86
CA LEU A 242 19.43 14.23 13.28
C LEU A 242 19.32 12.71 13.45
N VAL A 243 20.01 12.15 14.44
CA VAL A 243 20.02 10.71 14.72
C VAL A 243 19.73 10.47 16.20
N LYS A 244 18.90 9.47 16.48
CA LYS A 244 18.50 9.10 17.84
C LYS A 244 18.51 7.58 18.04
N GLY A 245 18.88 7.16 19.24
CA GLY A 245 18.99 5.76 19.63
C GLY A 245 20.22 5.06 19.05
N ASN A 246 20.21 3.73 19.16
CA ASN A 246 21.34 2.87 18.81
C ASN A 246 20.99 1.76 17.78
N ARG A 247 19.80 1.80 17.18
CA ARG A 247 19.37 0.82 16.16
C ARG A 247 20.29 0.82 14.94
N VAL A 248 20.86 1.98 14.63
CA VAL A 248 21.84 2.19 13.56
C VAL A 248 23.07 2.87 14.18
N PRO A 249 24.28 2.31 14.05
CA PRO A 249 25.48 2.95 14.60
C PRO A 249 25.72 4.33 13.98
N HIS A 250 25.83 5.37 14.83
CA HIS A 250 25.87 6.76 14.36
C HIS A 250 27.02 7.05 13.38
N PHE A 251 28.20 6.45 13.58
CA PHE A 251 29.38 6.67 12.73
C PHE A 251 29.13 6.31 11.25
N LYS A 252 28.22 5.38 10.96
CA LYS A 252 27.87 4.99 9.59
C LYS A 252 27.17 6.11 8.81
N PHE A 253 26.49 7.02 9.49
CA PHE A 253 25.90 8.19 8.83
C PHE A 253 27.01 9.14 8.35
N GLN A 254 28.05 9.39 9.17
CA GLN A 254 29.22 10.16 8.74
C GLN A 254 29.93 9.49 7.55
N GLU A 255 30.18 8.17 7.62
CA GLU A 255 30.79 7.41 6.51
C GLU A 255 30.01 7.59 5.21
N THR A 256 28.69 7.50 5.27
CA THR A 256 27.82 7.63 4.10
C THR A 256 27.73 9.07 3.60
N LEU A 257 27.67 10.06 4.51
CA LEU A 257 27.69 11.48 4.16
C LEU A 257 28.99 11.86 3.44
N ASN A 258 30.12 11.28 3.85
CA ASN A 258 31.42 11.51 3.21
C ASN A 258 31.48 11.03 1.75
N LEU A 259 30.56 10.16 1.30
CA LEU A 259 30.44 9.80 -0.12
C LEU A 259 29.82 10.91 -0.98
N MET A 260 29.10 11.86 -0.38
CA MET A 260 28.33 12.89 -1.08
C MET A 260 28.77 14.31 -0.72
N ASN A 261 29.43 14.50 0.41
CA ASN A 261 29.98 15.78 0.82
C ASN A 261 31.08 16.21 -0.15
N THR A 262 31.15 17.51 -0.42
CA THR A 262 32.33 18.10 -1.07
C THR A 262 33.50 18.05 -0.11
N THR A 263 34.71 17.88 -0.64
CA THR A 263 35.96 18.00 0.14
C THR A 263 36.31 19.45 0.49
N SER A 264 35.56 20.41 -0.03
CA SER A 264 35.69 21.84 0.27
C SER A 264 34.34 22.43 0.69
N PRO A 265 33.88 22.16 1.93
CA PRO A 265 32.57 22.61 2.40
C PRO A 265 32.51 24.13 2.58
N SER A 266 31.32 24.72 2.39
CA SER A 266 31.14 26.16 2.61
C SER A 266 31.04 26.48 4.09
N SER A 267 32.04 27.18 4.63
CA SER A 267 32.07 27.74 5.99
C SER A 267 30.87 28.65 6.25
N LEU A 268 30.38 29.39 5.25
CA LEU A 268 29.22 30.25 5.35
C LEU A 268 27.95 29.46 5.70
N LEU A 269 27.75 28.31 5.06
CA LEU A 269 26.59 27.46 5.32
C LEU A 269 26.67 26.82 6.71
N ILE A 270 27.85 26.34 7.11
CA ILE A 270 28.13 25.78 8.45
C ILE A 270 27.86 26.84 9.52
N GLY A 271 28.46 28.03 9.38
CA GLY A 271 28.26 29.14 10.31
C GLY A 271 26.81 29.60 10.37
N SER A 272 26.07 29.55 9.26
CA SER A 272 24.64 29.89 9.26
C SER A 272 23.78 28.90 10.07
N LEU A 273 24.16 27.60 10.11
CA LEU A 273 23.47 26.60 10.92
C LEU A 273 23.75 26.81 12.40
N ASP A 274 25.02 27.05 12.75
CA ASP A 274 25.42 27.30 14.12
C ASP A 274 24.75 28.57 14.69
N ALA A 275 24.74 29.65 13.91
CA ALA A 275 24.03 30.88 14.28
C ALA A 275 22.51 30.70 14.38
N ALA A 276 21.88 30.03 13.39
CA ALA A 276 20.44 29.79 13.41
C ALA A 276 20.02 28.98 14.63
N ARG A 277 20.79 27.94 14.99
CA ARG A 277 20.59 27.14 16.20
C ARG A 277 20.64 27.99 17.47
N ALA A 278 21.68 28.81 17.64
CA ALA A 278 21.79 29.68 18.81
C ALA A 278 20.61 30.65 18.90
N HIS A 279 20.19 31.23 17.76
CA HIS A 279 19.06 32.14 17.69
C HIS A 279 17.73 31.49 18.09
N ILE A 280 17.46 30.26 17.62
CA ILE A 280 16.23 29.54 18.02
C ILE A 280 16.24 29.13 19.48
N GLN A 281 17.41 28.78 20.03
CA GLN A 281 17.55 28.43 21.45
C GLN A 281 17.28 29.64 22.35
N GLU A 282 17.74 30.83 21.95
CA GLU A 282 17.57 32.05 22.73
C GLU A 282 16.16 32.65 22.62
N HIS A 283 15.59 32.68 21.41
CA HIS A 283 14.37 33.45 21.11
C HIS A 283 13.18 32.61 20.65
N GLY A 284 13.30 31.29 20.60
CA GLY A 284 12.31 30.40 19.97
C GLY A 284 10.89 30.54 20.51
N GLU A 285 10.72 30.66 21.84
CA GLU A 285 9.40 30.79 22.46
C GLU A 285 8.70 32.10 22.08
N GLU A 286 9.43 33.22 22.07
CA GLU A 286 8.91 34.53 21.67
C GLU A 286 8.51 34.52 20.18
N ILE A 287 9.39 34.01 19.31
CA ILE A 287 9.16 33.95 17.88
C ILE A 287 7.96 33.06 17.56
N SER A 288 7.85 31.89 18.21
CA SER A 288 6.72 30.98 18.04
C SER A 288 5.39 31.65 18.39
N LYS A 289 5.29 32.30 19.55
CA LYS A 289 4.08 33.05 19.96
C LYS A 289 3.70 34.11 18.93
N ARG A 290 4.68 34.88 18.42
CA ARG A 290 4.45 35.92 17.43
C ARG A 290 3.96 35.35 16.09
N VAL A 291 4.61 34.30 15.57
CA VAL A 291 4.23 33.68 14.28
C VAL A 291 2.84 33.05 14.37
N ILE A 292 2.52 32.39 15.47
CA ILE A 292 1.17 31.83 15.70
C ILE A 292 0.12 32.94 15.78
N ALA A 293 0.38 34.05 16.47
CA ALA A 293 -0.54 35.19 16.49
C ALA A 293 -0.79 35.78 15.09
N ILE A 294 0.25 35.86 14.26
CA ILE A 294 0.11 36.27 12.84
C ILE A 294 -0.75 35.26 12.07
N SER A 295 -0.56 33.97 12.28
CA SER A 295 -1.38 32.92 11.64
C SER A 295 -2.86 33.05 12.01
N GLU A 296 -3.17 33.22 13.29
CA GLU A 296 -4.55 33.35 13.77
C GLU A 296 -5.21 34.63 13.24
N LYS A 297 -4.47 35.74 13.18
CA LYS A 297 -4.92 36.97 12.54
C LYS A 297 -5.18 36.77 11.05
N ALA A 298 -4.29 36.07 10.34
CA ALA A 298 -4.47 35.75 8.92
C ALA A 298 -5.73 34.92 8.70
N TYR A 299 -5.94 33.87 9.50
CA TYR A 299 -7.14 33.02 9.45
C TYR A 299 -8.41 33.86 9.60
N ASN A 300 -8.46 34.74 10.59
CA ASN A 300 -9.65 35.55 10.88
C ASN A 300 -9.92 36.62 9.82
N GLU A 301 -8.88 37.29 9.31
CA GLU A 301 -9.05 38.39 8.35
C GLU A 301 -9.28 37.91 6.92
N ILE A 302 -8.63 36.82 6.49
CA ILE A 302 -8.76 36.31 5.13
C ILE A 302 -10.12 35.64 4.91
N ASN A 303 -10.64 34.90 5.90
CA ASN A 303 -11.98 34.29 5.81
C ASN A 303 -13.13 35.32 5.72
N LYS A 304 -12.87 36.60 5.98
CA LYS A 304 -13.83 37.69 5.75
C LYS A 304 -13.85 38.19 4.30
N ILE A 305 -12.88 37.78 3.48
CA ILE A 305 -12.74 38.23 2.10
C ILE A 305 -13.49 37.25 1.18
N PRO A 306 -14.52 37.71 0.44
CA PRO A 306 -15.25 36.84 -0.47
C PRO A 306 -14.32 36.14 -1.49
N GLY A 307 -14.46 34.83 -1.56
CA GLY A 307 -13.72 33.98 -2.49
C GLY A 307 -12.37 33.47 -2.01
N PHE A 308 -12.03 33.69 -0.75
CA PHE A 308 -10.88 33.06 -0.10
C PHE A 308 -11.32 32.37 1.19
N ILE A 309 -10.90 31.11 1.37
CA ILE A 309 -11.20 30.30 2.56
C ILE A 309 -9.90 29.75 3.11
N VAL A 310 -9.58 30.03 4.37
CA VAL A 310 -8.37 29.45 5.00
C VAL A 310 -8.71 28.07 5.55
N ARG A 311 -8.00 27.04 5.07
CA ARG A 311 -8.15 25.66 5.55
C ARG A 311 -7.25 25.42 6.76
N GLY A 312 -7.86 25.28 7.94
CA GLY A 312 -7.17 25.09 9.20
C GLY A 312 -7.28 23.68 9.78
N LYS A 313 -6.88 23.54 11.05
CA LYS A 313 -6.84 22.26 11.78
C LYS A 313 -8.15 21.48 11.73
N ASP A 314 -9.29 22.13 11.91
CA ASP A 314 -10.60 21.45 11.96
C ASP A 314 -10.97 20.78 10.63
N TYR A 315 -10.62 21.42 9.51
CA TYR A 315 -10.85 20.86 8.17
C TYR A 315 -10.01 19.59 7.95
N PHE A 316 -8.72 19.63 8.27
CA PHE A 316 -7.87 18.47 8.06
C PHE A 316 -8.21 17.32 9.02
N LYS A 317 -8.59 17.62 10.27
CA LYS A 317 -9.02 16.59 11.22
C LYS A 317 -10.34 15.93 10.80
N SER A 318 -11.30 16.68 10.25
CA SER A 318 -12.54 16.09 9.74
C SER A 318 -12.30 15.22 8.49
N SER A 319 -11.27 15.52 7.70
CA SER A 319 -10.78 14.71 6.58
C SER A 319 -9.82 13.56 7.00
N GLY A 320 -9.68 13.29 8.30
CA GLY A 320 -8.92 12.14 8.81
C GLY A 320 -7.43 12.37 9.09
N ALA A 321 -6.93 13.61 9.03
CA ALA A 321 -5.58 13.93 9.47
C ALA A 321 -5.45 13.88 11.01
N PHE A 322 -4.26 13.54 11.49
CA PHE A 322 -3.97 13.55 12.93
C PHE A 322 -3.90 14.98 13.49
N ASN A 323 -3.14 15.85 12.81
CA ASN A 323 -3.00 17.26 13.19
C ASN A 323 -2.63 18.15 11.98
N TYR A 324 -2.55 19.47 12.20
CA TYR A 324 -2.21 20.46 11.18
C TYR A 324 -1.26 21.56 11.69
N ASP A 325 -0.27 21.89 10.87
CA ASP A 325 0.70 22.96 11.10
C ASP A 325 0.10 24.33 10.78
N LYS A 326 -0.23 25.09 11.83
CA LYS A 326 -0.83 26.43 11.70
C LYS A 326 0.10 27.43 10.99
N THR A 327 1.39 27.18 10.85
CA THR A 327 2.30 28.09 10.12
C THR A 327 2.20 27.93 8.61
N LYS A 328 1.52 26.86 8.14
CA LYS A 328 1.14 26.71 6.74
C LYS A 328 -0.22 27.39 6.54
N LEU A 329 -0.20 28.53 5.88
CA LEU A 329 -1.41 29.27 5.55
C LEU A 329 -1.91 28.81 4.17
N LEU A 330 -2.73 27.76 4.17
CA LEU A 330 -3.37 27.23 2.97
C LEU A 330 -4.70 27.96 2.71
N ILE A 331 -4.78 28.65 1.57
CA ILE A 331 -5.93 29.48 1.21
C ILE A 331 -6.58 28.86 -0.03
N GLU A 332 -7.77 28.33 0.15
CA GLU A 332 -8.65 27.90 -0.93
C GLU A 332 -9.28 29.09 -1.64
N ILE A 333 -9.45 28.93 -2.94
CA ILE A 333 -10.11 29.86 -3.84
C ILE A 333 -11.53 29.37 -4.09
N ASP A 334 -12.50 30.21 -3.75
CA ASP A 334 -13.93 29.94 -3.94
C ASP A 334 -14.56 31.00 -4.88
N ARG A 335 -15.29 30.57 -5.91
CA ARG A 335 -16.07 31.47 -6.81
C ARG A 335 -15.31 32.66 -7.43
N LEU A 336 -13.99 32.56 -7.58
CA LEU A 336 -13.21 33.49 -8.42
C LEU A 336 -13.29 33.05 -9.88
N ASP A 337 -13.24 34.01 -10.79
CA ASP A 337 -13.18 33.76 -12.24
C ASP A 337 -11.78 33.38 -12.76
N ILE A 338 -10.81 33.33 -11.87
CA ILE A 338 -9.41 32.93 -12.07
C ILE A 338 -9.03 31.77 -11.14
N ASN A 339 -7.95 31.03 -11.47
CA ASN A 339 -7.46 29.90 -10.66
C ASN A 339 -6.29 30.28 -9.74
N GLY A 340 -5.78 29.34 -8.94
CA GLY A 340 -4.66 29.63 -8.01
C GLY A 340 -3.36 30.05 -8.66
N TYR A 341 -3.02 29.52 -9.85
CA TYR A 341 -1.84 29.96 -10.59
C TYR A 341 -1.98 31.41 -11.08
N ASP A 342 -3.17 31.83 -11.48
CA ASP A 342 -3.47 33.23 -11.81
C ASP A 342 -3.33 34.14 -10.59
N VAL A 343 -3.91 33.74 -9.46
CA VAL A 343 -3.80 34.47 -8.18
C VAL A 343 -2.34 34.61 -7.78
N TYR A 344 -1.55 33.54 -7.84
CA TYR A 344 -0.10 33.56 -7.58
C TYR A 344 0.61 34.58 -8.46
N ARG A 345 0.35 34.57 -9.78
CA ARG A 345 0.95 35.52 -10.72
C ARG A 345 0.60 36.95 -10.37
N LEU A 346 -0.68 37.23 -10.11
CA LEU A 346 -1.14 38.57 -9.72
C LEU A 346 -0.49 39.05 -8.42
N LEU A 347 -0.43 38.19 -7.39
CA LEU A 347 0.24 38.49 -6.14
C LEU A 347 1.69 38.93 -6.38
N LYS A 348 2.43 38.19 -7.22
CA LYS A 348 3.83 38.50 -7.53
C LYS A 348 4.00 39.76 -8.38
N THR A 349 3.32 39.85 -9.51
CA THR A 349 3.60 40.86 -10.55
C THR A 349 2.96 42.22 -10.24
N ARG A 350 1.77 42.22 -9.64
CA ARG A 350 1.01 43.46 -9.37
C ARG A 350 1.13 43.92 -7.92
N TYR A 351 1.20 43.00 -6.97
CA TYR A 351 1.18 43.32 -5.55
C TYR A 351 2.53 43.11 -4.85
N HIS A 352 3.53 42.57 -5.56
CA HIS A 352 4.86 42.26 -5.02
C HIS A 352 4.84 41.33 -3.79
N VAL A 353 3.82 40.47 -3.70
CA VAL A 353 3.67 39.43 -2.68
C VAL A 353 4.11 38.10 -3.28
N GLN A 354 5.20 37.55 -2.75
CA GLN A 354 5.69 36.22 -3.11
C GLN A 354 5.04 35.19 -2.19
N VAL A 355 4.27 34.25 -2.75
CA VAL A 355 3.77 33.08 -2.03
C VAL A 355 4.61 31.86 -2.37
N GLU A 356 4.44 30.76 -1.63
CA GLU A 356 5.28 29.56 -1.76
C GLU A 356 4.93 28.78 -3.03
N LEU A 357 3.65 28.43 -3.18
CA LEU A 357 3.14 27.73 -4.34
C LEU A 357 1.66 28.03 -4.58
N ALA A 358 1.17 27.57 -5.71
CA ALA A 358 -0.25 27.49 -6.01
C ALA A 358 -0.57 26.16 -6.69
N GLU A 359 -1.80 25.71 -6.46
CA GLU A 359 -2.45 24.69 -7.25
C GLU A 359 -3.70 25.30 -7.91
N THR A 360 -4.50 24.47 -8.60
CA THR A 360 -5.70 24.94 -9.30
C THR A 360 -6.66 25.68 -8.36
N TYR A 361 -6.85 25.19 -7.13
CA TYR A 361 -7.85 25.69 -6.18
C TYR A 361 -7.27 26.27 -4.89
N VAL A 362 -5.94 26.27 -4.71
CA VAL A 362 -5.31 26.76 -3.48
C VAL A 362 -4.06 27.57 -3.77
N ILE A 363 -3.73 28.49 -2.86
CA ILE A 363 -2.41 29.08 -2.72
C ILE A 363 -1.86 28.76 -1.33
N LEU A 364 -0.54 28.57 -1.23
CA LEU A 364 0.13 28.30 0.04
C LEU A 364 1.08 29.43 0.39
N CYS A 365 0.98 29.94 1.62
CA CYS A 365 1.95 30.83 2.21
C CYS A 365 2.63 30.15 3.41
N ILE A 366 3.95 30.32 3.56
CA ILE A 366 4.69 29.85 4.73
C ILE A 366 4.91 31.03 5.68
N LEU A 367 4.45 30.89 6.91
CA LEU A 367 4.73 31.84 7.99
C LEU A 367 5.99 31.38 8.74
N ALA A 368 7.15 31.91 8.35
CA ALA A 368 8.44 31.58 8.95
C ALA A 368 8.83 32.56 10.08
N LEU A 369 9.96 32.32 10.75
CA LEU A 369 10.47 33.16 11.85
C LEU A 369 10.55 34.64 11.46
N GLY A 370 10.96 34.94 10.22
CA GLY A 370 11.10 36.30 9.69
C GLY A 370 9.79 36.97 9.25
N THR A 371 8.64 36.30 9.35
CA THR A 371 7.35 36.87 8.89
C THR A 371 6.88 37.98 9.83
N THR A 372 6.42 39.11 9.28
CA THR A 372 5.97 40.29 10.04
C THR A 372 4.51 40.64 9.76
N ASP A 373 3.90 41.46 10.62
CA ASP A 373 2.56 42.03 10.38
C ASP A 373 2.48 42.83 9.07
N ALA A 374 3.56 43.49 8.67
CA ALA A 374 3.60 44.25 7.41
C ALA A 374 3.44 43.31 6.20
N HIS A 375 4.08 42.14 6.23
CA HIS A 375 3.90 41.12 5.18
C HIS A 375 2.46 40.61 5.13
N LEU A 376 1.86 40.30 6.29
CA LEU A 376 0.46 39.87 6.35
C LEU A 376 -0.51 40.95 5.83
N ASN A 377 -0.31 42.20 6.23
CA ASN A 377 -1.16 43.32 5.79
C ASN A 377 -1.07 43.52 4.26
N ALA A 378 0.11 43.35 3.66
CA ALA A 378 0.28 43.39 2.21
C ALA A 378 -0.49 42.27 1.51
N LEU A 379 -0.42 41.03 2.02
CA LEU A 379 -1.20 39.90 1.51
C LEU A 379 -2.70 40.16 1.60
N ILE A 380 -3.22 40.57 2.76
CA ILE A 380 -4.65 40.85 2.95
C ILE A 380 -5.13 41.96 2.01
N LYS A 381 -4.34 43.02 1.83
CA LYS A 381 -4.66 44.10 0.89
C LYS A 381 -4.75 43.59 -0.55
N ALA A 382 -3.81 42.74 -0.96
CA ALA A 382 -3.81 42.14 -2.28
C ALA A 382 -5.04 41.23 -2.51
N LEU A 383 -5.34 40.34 -1.56
CA LEU A 383 -6.50 39.44 -1.64
C LEU A 383 -7.83 40.21 -1.68
N LYS A 384 -7.98 41.29 -0.90
CA LYS A 384 -9.17 42.17 -0.98
C LYS A 384 -9.33 42.79 -2.38
N SER A 385 -8.23 43.23 -3.00
CA SER A 385 -8.24 43.79 -4.34
C SER A 385 -8.60 42.74 -5.40
N ILE A 386 -8.01 41.55 -5.32
CA ILE A 386 -8.30 40.42 -6.22
C ILE A 386 -9.76 39.98 -6.09
N SER A 387 -10.27 39.85 -4.86
CA SER A 387 -11.67 39.53 -4.59
C SER A 387 -12.62 40.53 -5.26
N LYS A 388 -12.35 41.84 -5.12
CA LYS A 388 -13.18 42.89 -5.73
C LYS A 388 -13.28 42.77 -7.26
N GLU A 389 -12.20 42.37 -7.92
CA GLU A 389 -12.14 42.26 -9.38
C GLU A 389 -12.73 40.93 -9.89
N HIS A 390 -12.42 39.82 -9.21
CA HIS A 390 -12.59 38.46 -9.73
C HIS A 390 -13.71 37.64 -9.06
N PHE A 391 -14.22 38.06 -7.90
CA PHE A 391 -15.28 37.31 -7.20
C PHE A 391 -16.63 37.45 -7.90
N LYS A 392 -17.31 36.32 -8.14
CA LYS A 392 -18.65 36.27 -8.74
C LYS A 392 -19.57 35.38 -7.90
N LYS A 393 -20.55 35.98 -7.19
CA LYS A 393 -21.44 35.29 -6.23
C LYS A 393 -22.12 34.01 -6.78
N ASN A 394 -22.53 34.04 -8.05
CA ASN A 394 -23.28 32.96 -8.71
C ASN A 394 -22.38 31.99 -9.49
N ARG A 395 -21.05 32.11 -9.42
CA ARG A 395 -20.14 31.19 -10.10
C ARG A 395 -20.13 29.86 -9.37
N THR A 396 -20.20 28.78 -10.14
CA THR A 396 -19.96 27.41 -9.69
C THR A 396 -18.71 26.90 -10.38
N TYR A 397 -17.91 26.11 -9.67
CA TYR A 397 -16.83 25.38 -10.31
C TYR A 397 -17.37 24.11 -10.97
N PRO A 398 -16.78 23.68 -12.09
CA PRO A 398 -17.04 22.34 -12.60
C PRO A 398 -16.74 21.32 -11.51
N THR A 399 -17.55 20.26 -11.45
CA THR A 399 -17.33 19.13 -10.52
C THR A 399 -15.88 18.66 -10.63
N HIS A 400 -15.19 18.57 -9.49
CA HIS A 400 -13.82 18.05 -9.40
C HIS A 400 -13.72 16.73 -10.16
N SER A 401 -13.07 16.76 -11.32
CA SER A 401 -12.94 15.61 -12.22
C SER A 401 -11.50 15.09 -12.27
N PHE A 402 -10.61 15.68 -11.48
CA PHE A 402 -9.20 15.32 -11.48
C PHE A 402 -8.97 13.98 -10.77
N SER A 403 -8.84 12.92 -11.57
CA SER A 403 -8.45 11.61 -11.10
C SER A 403 -6.92 11.58 -10.93
N PHE A 404 -6.44 11.92 -9.74
CA PHE A 404 -5.04 11.75 -9.38
C PHE A 404 -4.70 10.24 -9.36
N LYS A 405 -3.88 9.78 -10.32
CA LYS A 405 -3.37 8.39 -10.36
C LYS A 405 -1.87 8.37 -10.51
N TYR A 406 -1.21 7.57 -9.68
CA TYR A 406 0.20 7.24 -9.82
C TYR A 406 0.44 6.12 -10.83
N GLY A 407 1.62 6.13 -11.45
CA GLY A 407 2.06 5.11 -12.40
C GLY A 407 2.13 3.71 -11.78
N PHE A 408 2.00 2.68 -12.62
CA PHE A 408 2.20 1.30 -12.19
C PHE A 408 3.69 0.96 -12.19
N MET A 409 4.27 0.74 -11.02
CA MET A 409 5.68 0.34 -10.85
C MET A 409 5.92 -1.08 -11.39
N LEU A 410 6.38 -1.15 -12.64
CA LEU A 410 6.67 -2.42 -13.31
C LEU A 410 8.02 -2.99 -12.86
N THR A 411 9.03 -2.13 -12.77
CA THR A 411 10.38 -2.46 -12.31
C THR A 411 10.90 -1.39 -11.34
N ARG A 412 11.91 -1.73 -10.54
CA ARG A 412 12.44 -0.84 -9.49
C ARG A 412 13.15 0.38 -10.11
N PRO A 413 13.16 1.54 -9.43
CA PRO A 413 13.84 2.75 -9.92
C PRO A 413 15.29 2.52 -10.34
N ARG A 414 16.08 1.81 -9.52
CA ARG A 414 17.47 1.45 -9.88
C ARG A 414 17.55 0.64 -11.17
N THR A 415 16.67 -0.34 -11.34
CA THR A 415 16.69 -1.21 -12.53
C THR A 415 16.32 -0.43 -13.78
N ALA A 416 15.34 0.48 -13.70
CA ALA A 416 14.98 1.35 -14.81
C ALA A 416 16.10 2.34 -15.17
N PHE A 417 16.73 2.95 -14.16
CA PHE A 417 17.82 3.92 -14.35
C PHE A 417 18.98 3.34 -15.18
N PHE A 418 19.39 2.10 -14.90
CA PHE A 418 20.48 1.42 -15.62
C PHE A 418 20.02 0.62 -16.86
N ALA A 419 18.72 0.61 -17.19
CA ALA A 419 18.24 -0.06 -18.40
C ALA A 419 18.64 0.70 -19.67
N PRO A 420 18.80 0.04 -20.83
CA PRO A 420 18.93 0.74 -22.10
C PRO A 420 17.66 1.58 -22.34
N GLY A 421 17.80 2.73 -22.97
CA GLY A 421 16.67 3.65 -23.18
C GLY A 421 16.68 4.27 -24.57
N LYS A 422 15.54 4.83 -24.93
CA LYS A 422 15.33 5.64 -26.13
C LYS A 422 14.40 6.80 -25.81
N THR A 423 14.56 7.90 -26.52
CA THR A 423 13.76 9.11 -26.37
C THR A 423 12.61 9.09 -27.38
N VAL A 424 11.40 9.41 -26.93
CA VAL A 424 10.19 9.44 -27.76
C VAL A 424 9.34 10.69 -27.43
N PRO A 425 8.50 11.18 -28.35
CA PRO A 425 7.50 12.20 -28.01
C PRO A 425 6.60 11.74 -26.86
N LEU A 426 6.20 12.65 -25.94
CA LEU A 426 5.41 12.30 -24.74
C LEU A 426 4.17 11.43 -25.06
N ARG A 427 3.43 11.78 -26.12
CA ARG A 427 2.23 11.02 -26.52
C ARG A 427 2.54 9.61 -27.03
N GLN A 428 3.75 9.38 -27.55
CA GLN A 428 4.23 8.07 -27.97
C GLN A 428 4.77 7.23 -26.80
N ALA A 429 4.92 7.82 -25.61
CA ALA A 429 5.35 7.09 -24.43
C ALA A 429 4.24 6.19 -23.84
N LEU A 430 2.98 6.36 -24.24
CA LEU A 430 1.85 5.58 -23.75
C LEU A 430 2.17 4.07 -23.78
N ASN A 431 1.95 3.39 -22.65
CA ASN A 431 2.20 1.96 -22.44
C ASN A 431 3.67 1.54 -22.40
N HIS A 432 4.62 2.46 -22.51
CA HIS A 432 6.04 2.19 -22.32
C HIS A 432 6.48 2.46 -20.88
N ILE A 433 7.60 1.84 -20.50
CA ILE A 433 8.20 1.98 -19.17
C ILE A 433 9.05 3.25 -19.15
N SER A 434 8.79 4.15 -18.21
CA SER A 434 9.60 5.35 -18.02
C SER A 434 11.02 4.98 -17.58
N LYS A 435 12.01 5.61 -18.22
CA LYS A 435 13.41 5.54 -17.79
C LYS A 435 13.80 6.73 -16.90
N GLU A 436 13.12 7.86 -17.08
CA GLU A 436 13.30 9.05 -16.24
C GLU A 436 12.18 9.17 -15.19
N SER A 437 12.35 10.10 -14.25
CA SER A 437 11.28 10.53 -13.35
C SER A 437 10.87 11.94 -13.73
N ILE A 438 9.58 12.16 -13.96
CA ILE A 438 9.04 13.49 -14.32
C ILE A 438 8.35 14.06 -13.09
N VAL A 439 8.76 15.27 -12.71
CA VAL A 439 8.42 15.89 -11.43
C VAL A 439 7.79 17.25 -11.68
N ILE A 440 6.62 17.52 -11.10
CA ILE A 440 6.05 18.86 -11.03
C ILE A 440 6.64 19.56 -9.80
N TYR A 441 7.15 20.78 -9.97
CA TYR A 441 7.83 21.55 -8.94
C TYR A 441 7.28 22.99 -8.83
N PRO A 442 7.09 23.51 -7.60
CA PRO A 442 7.02 22.78 -6.32
C PRO A 442 5.77 21.87 -6.24
N PRO A 443 5.67 20.89 -5.30
CA PRO A 443 6.62 20.58 -4.21
C PRO A 443 7.75 19.63 -4.60
N GLY A 444 7.80 19.12 -5.84
CA GLY A 444 8.84 18.17 -6.25
C GLY A 444 8.45 16.70 -6.06
N ILE A 445 7.16 16.39 -6.20
CA ILE A 445 6.63 15.02 -6.19
C ILE A 445 6.64 14.45 -7.61
N PRO A 446 7.19 13.25 -7.84
CA PRO A 446 7.17 12.62 -9.16
C PRO A 446 5.74 12.24 -9.58
N VAL A 447 5.30 12.80 -10.71
CA VAL A 447 4.10 12.37 -11.44
C VAL A 447 4.29 10.93 -11.91
N ILE A 448 5.45 10.67 -12.54
CA ILE A 448 5.92 9.34 -12.88
C ILE A 448 7.35 9.14 -12.39
N GLN A 449 7.64 7.97 -11.84
CA GLN A 449 8.98 7.55 -11.44
C GLN A 449 9.58 6.61 -12.49
N ALA A 450 10.91 6.60 -12.57
CA ALA A 450 11.62 5.63 -13.40
C ALA A 450 11.21 4.20 -13.01
N GLY A 451 10.82 3.38 -13.99
CA GLY A 451 10.32 2.02 -13.81
C GLY A 451 8.80 1.89 -13.77
N GLU A 452 8.07 2.99 -13.71
CA GLU A 452 6.62 3.03 -13.88
C GLU A 452 6.22 3.04 -15.36
N VAL A 453 5.00 2.59 -15.65
CA VAL A 453 4.44 2.59 -17.01
C VAL A 453 3.63 3.87 -17.26
N PHE A 454 3.92 4.55 -18.37
CA PHE A 454 3.12 5.69 -18.83
C PHE A 454 1.69 5.25 -19.16
N SER A 455 0.72 5.88 -18.49
CA SER A 455 -0.71 5.72 -18.78
C SER A 455 -1.28 6.99 -19.43
N LYS A 456 -2.51 6.92 -19.94
CA LYS A 456 -3.22 8.10 -20.44
C LYS A 456 -3.37 9.17 -19.34
N ASP A 457 -3.68 8.75 -18.12
CA ASP A 457 -3.84 9.65 -16.97
C ASP A 457 -2.52 10.37 -16.63
N ILE A 458 -1.39 9.66 -16.67
CA ILE A 458 -0.07 10.27 -16.43
C ILE A 458 0.29 11.27 -17.52
N ILE A 459 0.10 10.91 -18.80
CA ILE A 459 0.37 11.82 -19.91
C ILE A 459 -0.50 13.07 -19.80
N PHE A 460 -1.80 12.90 -19.50
CA PHE A 460 -2.72 14.01 -19.28
C PHE A 460 -2.26 14.92 -18.13
N GLN A 461 -1.83 14.36 -17.00
CA GLN A 461 -1.33 15.16 -15.87
C GLN A 461 -0.09 15.99 -16.25
N ILE A 462 0.81 15.44 -17.06
CA ILE A 462 1.99 16.17 -17.55
C ILE A 462 1.57 17.29 -18.51
N GLU A 463 0.69 16.99 -19.48
CA GLU A 463 0.17 17.99 -20.44
C GLU A 463 -0.62 19.11 -19.73
N ASP A 464 -1.43 18.77 -18.73
CA ASP A 464 -2.18 19.72 -17.90
C ASP A 464 -1.23 20.64 -17.12
N GLY A 465 -0.21 20.09 -16.47
CA GLY A 465 0.84 20.87 -15.80
C GLY A 465 1.56 21.84 -16.74
N LEU A 466 1.88 21.40 -17.97
CA LEU A 466 2.48 22.26 -19.01
C LEU A 466 1.54 23.40 -19.43
N SER A 467 0.24 23.11 -19.59
CA SER A 467 -0.77 24.11 -19.96
C SER A 467 -0.93 25.20 -18.89
N LYS A 468 -0.75 24.83 -17.62
CA LYS A 468 -0.79 25.72 -16.45
C LYS A 468 0.51 26.47 -16.21
N GLN A 469 1.54 26.26 -17.04
CA GLN A 469 2.89 26.82 -16.91
C GLN A 469 3.60 26.42 -15.60
N CYS A 470 3.33 25.19 -15.12
CA CYS A 470 4.06 24.64 -13.98
C CYS A 470 5.54 24.40 -14.37
N THR A 471 6.44 24.48 -13.39
CA THR A 471 7.81 24.02 -13.60
C THR A 471 7.81 22.50 -13.59
N ILE A 472 8.24 21.89 -14.69
CA ILE A 472 8.37 20.43 -14.80
C ILE A 472 9.85 20.10 -14.93
N LEU A 473 10.33 19.26 -14.02
CA LEU A 473 11.68 18.70 -14.09
C LEU A 473 11.60 17.37 -14.86
N SER A 474 12.28 17.35 -16.00
CA SER A 474 12.48 16.20 -16.88
C SER A 474 13.88 16.32 -17.49
N ASN A 475 14.39 15.23 -18.06
CA ASN A 475 15.63 15.24 -18.84
C ASN A 475 15.53 16.12 -20.09
N HIS A 476 14.31 16.42 -20.56
CA HIS A 476 14.05 17.15 -21.80
C HIS A 476 13.25 18.42 -21.55
N ASN A 477 13.45 19.43 -22.40
CA ASN A 477 12.77 20.70 -22.28
C ASN A 477 11.25 20.54 -22.45
N ARG A 478 10.48 21.06 -21.48
CA ARG A 478 9.01 21.03 -21.45
C ARG A 478 8.36 19.67 -21.74
N CYS A 479 9.06 18.56 -21.49
CA CYS A 479 8.58 17.20 -21.80
C CYS A 479 8.04 17.04 -23.24
N GLU A 480 8.58 17.76 -24.23
CA GLU A 480 8.22 17.53 -25.64
C GLU A 480 8.55 16.08 -26.04
N THR A 481 9.68 15.61 -25.52
CA THR A 481 10.11 14.21 -25.55
C THR A 481 10.38 13.70 -24.13
N VAL A 482 10.34 12.38 -23.96
CA VAL A 482 10.63 11.69 -22.71
C VAL A 482 11.45 10.43 -22.96
N ASP A 483 12.21 9.99 -21.96
CA ASP A 483 13.00 8.78 -22.00
C ASP A 483 12.19 7.56 -21.53
N ILE A 484 12.12 6.56 -22.39
CA ILE A 484 11.54 5.24 -22.09
C ILE A 484 12.61 4.16 -22.12
N ILE A 485 12.35 3.03 -21.49
CA ILE A 485 13.21 1.84 -21.60
C ILE A 485 13.12 1.28 -23.02
N ASP A 486 14.28 0.96 -23.60
CA ASP A 486 14.36 0.26 -24.88
C ASP A 486 14.16 -1.24 -24.64
N GLU A 487 12.90 -1.66 -24.71
CA GLU A 487 12.43 -3.03 -24.47
C GLU A 487 13.10 -4.07 -25.39
N GLU A 488 13.50 -3.67 -26.61
CA GLU A 488 14.15 -4.55 -27.59
C GLU A 488 15.61 -4.81 -27.23
N LYS A 489 16.31 -3.79 -26.73
CA LYS A 489 17.72 -3.92 -26.32
C LYS A 489 17.89 -4.43 -24.90
N TRP A 490 16.82 -4.43 -24.09
CA TRP A 490 16.90 -4.85 -22.70
C TRP A 490 16.79 -6.38 -22.56
N LYS A 491 17.94 -7.05 -22.42
CA LYS A 491 18.01 -8.53 -22.25
C LYS A 491 17.07 -9.08 -21.16
N ASN A 492 16.86 -8.32 -20.08
CA ASN A 492 16.01 -8.73 -18.95
C ASN A 492 14.52 -8.42 -19.13
N PHE A 493 14.11 -7.78 -20.24
CA PHE A 493 12.71 -7.40 -20.45
C PHE A 493 11.77 -8.61 -20.51
N ASN A 494 12.25 -9.78 -20.92
CA ASN A 494 11.46 -11.02 -20.94
C ASN A 494 10.83 -11.37 -19.58
N PHE A 495 11.45 -10.99 -18.46
CA PHE A 495 10.88 -11.18 -17.12
C PHE A 495 9.68 -10.27 -16.84
N TYR A 496 9.58 -9.13 -17.52
CA TYR A 496 8.55 -8.11 -17.31
C TYR A 496 7.47 -8.11 -18.40
N LYS A 497 7.76 -8.67 -19.58
CA LYS A 497 6.90 -8.65 -20.77
C LYS A 497 5.45 -9.07 -20.50
N LYS A 498 5.25 -10.19 -19.79
CA LYS A 498 3.90 -10.66 -19.44
C LYS A 498 3.18 -9.66 -18.54
N ARG A 499 3.84 -9.16 -17.50
CA ARG A 499 3.27 -8.22 -16.53
C ARG A 499 2.94 -6.86 -17.18
N LEU A 500 3.79 -6.38 -18.10
CA LEU A 500 3.49 -5.18 -18.88
C LEU A 500 2.29 -5.41 -19.80
N HIS A 501 2.26 -6.52 -20.54
CA HIS A 501 1.14 -6.85 -21.41
C HIS A 501 -0.18 -6.95 -20.62
N ASP A 502 -0.17 -7.59 -19.44
CA ASP A 502 -1.37 -7.73 -18.61
C ASP A 502 -1.85 -6.36 -18.08
N TYR A 503 -0.94 -5.47 -17.70
CA TYR A 503 -1.28 -4.10 -17.33
C TYR A 503 -1.81 -3.30 -18.53
N VAL A 504 -1.12 -3.32 -19.67
CA VAL A 504 -1.46 -2.50 -20.85
C VAL A 504 -2.77 -2.98 -21.52
N LYS A 505 -2.93 -4.29 -21.68
CA LYS A 505 -4.07 -4.86 -22.40
C LYS A 505 -5.32 -4.93 -21.56
N ASN A 506 -5.16 -5.24 -20.26
CA ASN A 506 -6.28 -5.58 -19.40
C ASN A 506 -6.41 -4.64 -18.20
N GLU A 507 -5.54 -3.65 -18.02
CA GLU A 507 -5.48 -2.79 -16.82
C GLU A 507 -5.48 -3.64 -15.54
N LEU A 508 -4.69 -4.71 -15.52
CA LEU A 508 -4.57 -5.59 -14.36
C LEU A 508 -3.46 -5.09 -13.45
N THR A 509 -3.84 -4.58 -12.27
CA THR A 509 -2.91 -4.29 -11.17
C THR A 509 -3.07 -5.31 -10.05
N THR A 510 -3.86 -4.99 -9.03
CA THR A 510 -4.34 -5.90 -7.99
C THR A 510 -5.86 -5.75 -7.90
N PRO A 511 -6.60 -6.82 -7.53
CA PRO A 511 -8.05 -6.74 -7.44
C PRO A 511 -8.59 -5.56 -6.65
N ARG A 512 -8.07 -5.31 -5.45
CA ARG A 512 -8.50 -4.18 -4.60
C ARG A 512 -8.26 -2.82 -5.24
N ARG A 513 -7.09 -2.60 -5.86
CA ARG A 513 -6.76 -1.34 -6.56
C ARG A 513 -7.68 -1.11 -7.76
N ASP A 514 -8.07 -2.19 -8.44
CA ASP A 514 -8.97 -2.14 -9.59
C ASP A 514 -10.46 -2.13 -9.16
N GLY A 515 -10.75 -2.09 -7.85
CA GLY A 515 -12.09 -1.98 -7.29
C GLY A 515 -12.92 -3.27 -7.30
N TYR A 516 -12.27 -4.43 -7.39
CA TYR A 516 -12.91 -5.75 -7.36
C TYR A 516 -12.94 -6.32 -5.93
N TYR A 517 -14.03 -7.01 -5.61
CA TYR A 517 -14.26 -7.72 -4.35
C TYR A 517 -14.89 -9.10 -4.60
N LEU A 518 -14.72 -10.00 -3.64
CA LEU A 518 -15.29 -11.34 -3.65
C LEU A 518 -16.78 -11.26 -3.29
N PRO A 519 -17.71 -11.60 -4.20
CA PRO A 519 -19.14 -11.53 -3.93
C PRO A 519 -19.61 -12.65 -3.00
N PHE A 520 -20.77 -12.46 -2.37
CA PHE A 520 -21.44 -13.51 -1.61
C PHE A 520 -21.84 -14.66 -2.53
N GLU A 521 -21.62 -15.91 -2.12
CA GLU A 521 -22.02 -17.07 -2.92
C GLU A 521 -23.54 -17.13 -3.12
N GLY A 522 -24.34 -16.75 -2.14
CA GLY A 522 -25.80 -16.77 -2.27
C GLY A 522 -26.38 -15.68 -3.18
N ASP A 523 -25.54 -14.89 -3.88
CA ASP A 523 -25.97 -13.95 -4.90
C ASP A 523 -26.40 -14.66 -6.19
N LYS A 524 -26.93 -13.87 -7.14
CA LYS A 524 -27.28 -14.35 -8.47
C LYS A 524 -26.06 -14.79 -9.26
N HIS A 525 -26.17 -15.92 -9.94
CA HIS A 525 -25.12 -16.47 -10.78
C HIS A 525 -25.35 -16.25 -12.28
N GLN A 526 -24.25 -16.25 -13.03
CA GLN A 526 -24.24 -16.49 -14.48
C GLN A 526 -24.17 -18.00 -14.79
N GLY A 527 -23.52 -18.78 -13.94
CA GLY A 527 -23.50 -20.23 -14.02
C GLY A 527 -22.57 -20.89 -12.99
N THR A 528 -22.51 -22.21 -13.00
CA THR A 528 -21.64 -23.03 -12.13
C THR A 528 -20.59 -23.77 -12.95
N ILE A 529 -19.39 -23.99 -12.41
CA ILE A 529 -18.38 -24.89 -12.95
C ILE A 529 -18.38 -26.19 -12.14
N VAL A 530 -18.36 -27.33 -12.83
CA VAL A 530 -18.20 -28.68 -12.24
C VAL A 530 -17.16 -29.45 -13.05
N LEU A 531 -16.30 -30.23 -12.41
CA LEU A 531 -15.33 -31.11 -13.07
C LEU A 531 -15.78 -32.57 -12.95
N LEU A 532 -15.77 -33.36 -14.01
CA LEU A 532 -16.19 -34.78 -13.89
C LEU A 532 -15.12 -35.65 -13.22
N PRO A 533 -15.51 -36.59 -12.34
CA PRO A 533 -14.58 -37.53 -11.75
C PRO A 533 -14.10 -38.54 -12.79
N PHE A 534 -12.80 -38.88 -12.75
CA PHE A 534 -12.22 -39.88 -13.67
C PHE A 534 -11.06 -40.69 -13.07
N ARG A 535 -10.44 -40.19 -12.00
CA ARG A 535 -9.36 -40.86 -11.28
C ARG A 535 -9.80 -42.19 -10.69
N ARG A 536 -8.95 -43.21 -10.79
CA ARG A 536 -9.22 -44.56 -10.26
C ARG A 536 -8.70 -44.74 -8.83
N ASP A 537 -7.79 -43.87 -8.41
CA ASP A 537 -7.12 -43.83 -7.10
C ASP A 537 -7.85 -42.96 -6.08
N VAL A 538 -8.94 -42.32 -6.48
CA VAL A 538 -9.83 -41.52 -5.61
C VAL A 538 -11.27 -42.03 -5.72
N TRP A 539 -11.76 -42.26 -6.95
CA TRP A 539 -13.14 -42.64 -7.21
C TRP A 539 -13.25 -44.14 -7.50
N ARG A 540 -14.08 -44.84 -6.72
CA ARG A 540 -14.21 -46.30 -6.81
C ARG A 540 -14.80 -46.78 -8.14
N ASN A 541 -14.53 -48.05 -8.48
CA ASN A 541 -15.01 -48.75 -9.67
C ASN A 541 -14.91 -47.91 -10.96
N HIS A 542 -13.74 -47.30 -11.18
CA HIS A 542 -13.45 -46.43 -12.31
C HIS A 542 -14.35 -45.18 -12.40
N ALA A 543 -14.64 -44.57 -11.25
CA ALA A 543 -15.48 -43.38 -11.08
C ALA A 543 -16.95 -43.56 -11.49
N LYS A 544 -17.45 -44.80 -11.65
CA LYS A 544 -18.80 -45.07 -12.13
C LYS A 544 -19.86 -44.48 -11.20
N GLU A 545 -19.76 -44.77 -9.90
CA GLU A 545 -20.75 -44.38 -8.89
C GLU A 545 -20.71 -42.88 -8.63
N ALA A 546 -19.51 -42.31 -8.54
CA ALA A 546 -19.33 -40.86 -8.47
C ALA A 546 -19.94 -40.17 -9.71
N THR A 547 -19.74 -40.71 -10.92
CA THR A 547 -20.33 -40.13 -12.15
C THR A 547 -21.86 -40.07 -12.08
N GLU A 548 -22.53 -41.06 -11.50
CA GLU A 548 -23.99 -41.02 -11.35
C GLU A 548 -24.46 -39.96 -10.35
N GLN A 549 -23.74 -39.74 -9.24
CA GLN A 549 -24.05 -38.64 -8.32
C GLN A 549 -23.76 -37.26 -8.94
N PHE A 550 -22.66 -37.12 -9.67
CA PHE A 550 -22.37 -35.90 -10.45
C PHE A 550 -23.44 -35.63 -11.51
N LYS A 551 -23.99 -36.65 -12.18
CA LYS A 551 -25.14 -36.48 -13.08
C LYS A 551 -26.35 -35.91 -12.35
N GLY A 552 -26.64 -36.39 -11.14
CA GLY A 552 -27.72 -35.88 -10.29
C GLY A 552 -27.52 -34.42 -9.94
N LEU A 553 -26.32 -34.06 -9.48
CA LEU A 553 -25.91 -32.68 -9.18
C LEU A 553 -26.04 -31.75 -10.39
N ILE A 554 -25.48 -32.17 -11.54
CA ILE A 554 -25.50 -31.39 -12.79
C ILE A 554 -26.95 -31.13 -13.22
N LYS A 555 -27.81 -32.14 -13.20
CA LYS A 555 -29.23 -31.99 -13.53
C LYS A 555 -29.95 -31.06 -12.57
N ALA A 556 -29.64 -31.15 -11.27
CA ALA A 556 -30.28 -30.30 -10.26
C ALA A 556 -29.95 -28.82 -10.47
N ILE A 557 -28.68 -28.48 -10.69
CA ILE A 557 -28.23 -27.09 -10.93
C ILE A 557 -28.72 -26.58 -12.29
N ALA A 558 -28.67 -27.42 -13.33
CA ALA A 558 -29.08 -27.06 -14.70
C ALA A 558 -30.55 -26.61 -14.82
N ARG A 559 -31.39 -26.93 -13.84
CA ARG A 559 -32.78 -26.43 -13.75
C ARG A 559 -32.85 -24.91 -13.56
N PHE A 560 -31.81 -24.31 -12.97
CA PHE A 560 -31.81 -22.90 -12.59
C PHE A 560 -30.82 -22.09 -13.43
N GLU A 561 -29.63 -22.62 -13.67
CA GLU A 561 -28.54 -21.84 -14.28
C GLU A 561 -27.69 -22.66 -15.25
N LYS A 562 -26.86 -21.95 -16.02
CA LYS A 562 -25.88 -22.58 -16.91
C LYS A 562 -24.85 -23.33 -16.09
N ILE A 563 -24.43 -24.50 -16.58
CA ILE A 563 -23.38 -25.29 -15.94
C ILE A 563 -22.28 -25.63 -16.95
N TYR A 564 -21.06 -25.23 -16.63
CA TYR A 564 -19.85 -25.52 -17.39
C TYR A 564 -19.21 -26.78 -16.83
N VAL A 565 -19.30 -27.87 -17.58
CA VAL A 565 -18.80 -29.18 -17.12
C VAL A 565 -17.43 -29.44 -17.73
N GLY A 566 -16.38 -29.30 -16.93
CA GLY A 566 -15.03 -29.69 -17.31
C GLY A 566 -14.90 -31.21 -17.42
N VAL A 567 -14.44 -31.69 -18.57
CA VAL A 567 -14.34 -33.11 -18.86
C VAL A 567 -12.94 -33.46 -19.34
N HIS A 568 -12.27 -34.32 -18.58
CA HIS A 568 -10.91 -34.76 -18.89
C HIS A 568 -10.85 -35.46 -20.26
N PRO A 569 -9.81 -35.25 -21.09
CA PRO A 569 -9.74 -35.83 -22.44
C PRO A 569 -9.93 -37.34 -22.51
N SER A 570 -9.53 -38.09 -21.47
CA SER A 570 -9.69 -39.55 -21.41
C SER A 570 -11.15 -40.02 -21.29
N ILE A 571 -12.05 -39.14 -20.82
CA ILE A 571 -13.47 -39.45 -20.63
C ILE A 571 -14.40 -38.61 -21.50
N TYR A 572 -13.86 -37.68 -22.29
CA TYR A 572 -14.64 -36.74 -23.10
C TYR A 572 -15.64 -37.41 -24.04
N LYS A 573 -15.16 -38.36 -24.87
CA LYS A 573 -16.01 -39.03 -25.87
C LYS A 573 -17.17 -39.81 -25.25
N LYS A 574 -16.96 -40.44 -24.08
CA LYS A 574 -18.01 -41.22 -23.40
C LYS A 574 -19.00 -40.34 -22.63
N SER A 575 -18.57 -39.16 -22.17
CA SER A 575 -19.41 -38.28 -21.36
C SER A 575 -20.27 -37.32 -22.18
N LEU A 576 -19.80 -36.93 -23.36
CA LEU A 576 -20.47 -35.94 -24.21
C LEU A 576 -21.94 -36.29 -24.53
N PRO A 577 -22.30 -37.53 -24.95
CA PRO A 577 -23.67 -37.81 -25.40
C PRO A 577 -24.76 -37.63 -24.33
N TRP A 578 -24.43 -37.81 -23.05
CA TRP A 578 -25.41 -37.61 -21.98
C TRP A 578 -25.37 -36.19 -21.42
N LEU A 579 -24.25 -35.48 -21.51
CA LEU A 579 -24.15 -34.06 -21.15
C LEU A 579 -24.98 -33.19 -22.08
N GLU A 580 -24.91 -33.44 -23.40
CA GLU A 580 -25.64 -32.67 -24.42
C GLU A 580 -27.17 -32.85 -24.33
N ARG A 581 -27.64 -33.91 -23.66
CA ARG A 581 -29.07 -34.16 -23.44
C ARG A 581 -29.64 -33.38 -22.26
N ILE A 582 -28.79 -32.76 -21.43
CA ILE A 582 -29.22 -31.98 -20.28
C ILE A 582 -29.23 -30.50 -20.69
N PRO A 583 -30.40 -29.81 -20.63
CA PRO A 583 -30.47 -28.38 -20.93
C PRO A 583 -29.49 -27.57 -20.07
N ASN A 584 -29.05 -26.41 -20.55
CA ASN A 584 -28.14 -25.50 -19.83
C ASN A 584 -26.73 -26.05 -19.51
N VAL A 585 -26.38 -27.27 -19.95
CA VAL A 585 -25.03 -27.84 -19.80
C VAL A 585 -24.12 -27.45 -20.96
N ILE A 586 -22.92 -26.98 -20.64
CA ILE A 586 -21.86 -26.66 -21.61
C ILE A 586 -20.63 -27.53 -21.28
N PRO A 587 -20.36 -28.60 -22.05
CA PRO A 587 -19.18 -29.44 -21.84
C PRO A 587 -17.90 -28.72 -22.31
N ILE A 588 -16.87 -28.71 -21.46
CA ILE A 588 -15.56 -28.13 -21.75
C ILE A 588 -14.50 -29.22 -21.72
N ARG A 589 -13.88 -29.51 -22.87
CA ARG A 589 -12.71 -30.40 -22.93
C ARG A 589 -11.49 -29.71 -22.32
N VAL A 590 -11.02 -30.17 -21.16
CA VAL A 590 -9.90 -29.56 -20.42
C VAL A 590 -9.14 -30.61 -19.61
N LYS A 591 -7.81 -30.47 -19.52
CA LYS A 591 -6.96 -31.31 -18.65
C LYS A 591 -6.93 -30.75 -17.22
N TYR A 592 -7.06 -31.64 -16.25
CA TYR A 592 -6.99 -31.44 -14.81
C TYR A 592 -6.64 -32.79 -14.19
N ASN A 593 -6.14 -32.82 -12.95
CA ASN A 593 -5.87 -34.07 -12.24
C ASN A 593 -7.10 -34.53 -11.47
N ASP A 594 -7.82 -33.65 -10.75
CA ASP A 594 -8.96 -34.06 -9.91
C ASP A 594 -10.20 -33.14 -9.96
N ALA A 595 -11.34 -33.64 -9.48
CA ALA A 595 -12.67 -33.10 -9.75
C ALA A 595 -13.16 -32.01 -8.76
N TRP A 596 -12.26 -31.39 -8.00
CA TRP A 596 -12.58 -30.44 -6.94
C TRP A 596 -12.64 -29.00 -7.45
N ALA A 597 -13.68 -28.71 -8.23
CA ALA A 597 -13.82 -27.44 -8.94
C ALA A 597 -13.71 -26.21 -8.02
N ARG A 598 -14.09 -26.33 -6.74
CA ARG A 598 -13.95 -25.27 -5.74
C ARG A 598 -12.50 -24.84 -5.51
N ASP A 599 -11.58 -25.79 -5.54
CA ASP A 599 -10.23 -25.61 -5.02
C ASP A 599 -9.19 -25.41 -6.12
N ASN A 600 -9.39 -26.05 -7.27
CA ASN A 600 -8.41 -26.03 -8.36
C ASN A 600 -8.84 -25.17 -9.57
N THR A 601 -9.94 -24.40 -9.46
CA THR A 601 -10.36 -23.48 -10.52
C THR A 601 -10.09 -22.01 -10.16
N LEU A 602 -10.97 -21.09 -10.58
CA LEU A 602 -10.79 -19.64 -10.49
C LEU A 602 -11.64 -19.09 -9.35
N ILE A 603 -11.10 -18.12 -8.62
CA ILE A 603 -11.89 -17.32 -7.68
C ILE A 603 -12.44 -16.10 -8.43
N PHE A 604 -13.77 -16.02 -8.59
CA PHE A 604 -14.40 -14.93 -9.33
C PHE A 604 -14.70 -13.73 -8.43
N LEU A 605 -14.39 -12.54 -8.94
CA LEU A 605 -14.58 -11.26 -8.28
C LEU A 605 -15.50 -10.36 -9.10
N ARG A 606 -16.17 -9.42 -8.42
CA ARG A 606 -17.06 -8.43 -9.01
C ARG A 606 -16.64 -7.03 -8.59
N ASN A 607 -16.79 -6.04 -9.47
CA ASN A 607 -16.63 -4.62 -9.10
C ASN A 607 -18.00 -3.93 -8.91
N LYS A 608 -18.00 -2.66 -8.48
CA LYS A 608 -19.25 -1.87 -8.30
C LYS A 608 -20.05 -1.68 -9.59
N ARG A 609 -19.44 -1.80 -10.76
CA ARG A 609 -20.12 -1.73 -12.06
C ARG A 609 -20.78 -3.05 -12.43
N GLY A 610 -20.44 -4.16 -11.79
CA GLY A 610 -20.91 -5.49 -12.15
C GLY A 610 -20.03 -6.21 -13.17
N ASP A 611 -18.83 -5.69 -13.46
CA ASP A 611 -17.85 -6.41 -14.29
C ASP A 611 -17.25 -7.57 -13.47
N ILE A 612 -16.96 -8.69 -14.14
CA ILE A 612 -16.36 -9.88 -13.52
C ILE A 612 -14.90 -10.05 -13.95
N ARG A 613 -14.04 -10.31 -12.97
CA ARG A 613 -12.67 -10.81 -13.17
C ARG A 613 -12.47 -12.05 -12.30
N SER A 614 -11.34 -12.71 -12.46
CA SER A 614 -10.97 -13.84 -11.61
C SER A 614 -9.57 -13.67 -11.01
N VAL A 615 -9.28 -14.43 -9.97
CA VAL A 615 -7.92 -14.64 -9.46
C VAL A 615 -7.57 -16.11 -9.64
N ASP A 616 -6.39 -16.35 -10.19
CA ASP A 616 -5.77 -17.64 -10.39
C ASP A 616 -4.63 -17.76 -9.37
N PHE A 617 -4.93 -18.36 -8.22
CA PHE A 617 -3.97 -18.65 -7.15
C PHE A 617 -3.14 -19.88 -7.49
N ARG A 618 -2.04 -20.09 -6.76
CA ARG A 618 -1.30 -21.35 -6.89
C ARG A 618 -2.08 -22.46 -6.20
N PHE A 619 -2.17 -23.61 -6.86
CA PHE A 619 -2.69 -24.83 -6.27
C PHE A 619 -1.54 -25.83 -6.08
N ASN A 620 -1.53 -26.54 -4.95
CA ASN A 620 -0.49 -27.53 -4.65
C ASN A 620 -1.01 -28.83 -4.02
N ALA A 621 -2.22 -29.27 -4.37
CA ALA A 621 -2.82 -30.49 -3.84
C ALA A 621 -2.99 -30.49 -2.31
N TRP A 622 -3.46 -29.38 -1.77
CA TRP A 622 -3.73 -29.17 -0.34
C TRP A 622 -2.52 -29.23 0.61
N GLY A 623 -1.30 -28.92 0.15
CA GLY A 623 -0.12 -28.92 1.05
C GLY A 623 1.21 -29.31 0.42
N GLY A 624 1.25 -29.57 -0.89
CA GLY A 624 2.46 -29.88 -1.64
C GLY A 624 3.21 -31.09 -1.08
N ASP A 625 4.53 -30.96 -0.95
CA ASP A 625 5.39 -32.03 -0.45
C ASP A 625 5.30 -32.24 1.07
N TYR A 626 4.60 -31.37 1.80
CA TYR A 626 4.47 -31.44 3.26
C TYR A 626 3.23 -32.27 3.65
N ASP A 627 2.02 -31.75 3.37
CA ASP A 627 0.76 -32.40 3.74
C ASP A 627 -0.07 -32.84 2.51
N GLY A 628 0.40 -32.60 1.28
CA GLY A 628 -0.40 -32.73 0.07
C GLY A 628 -0.92 -34.14 -0.22
N LEU A 629 -2.05 -34.20 -0.93
CA LEU A 629 -2.80 -35.45 -1.16
C LEU A 629 -2.30 -36.29 -2.35
N TYR A 630 -1.54 -35.67 -3.27
CA TYR A 630 -0.95 -36.31 -4.44
C TYR A 630 0.18 -35.43 -5.02
N THR A 631 1.13 -36.01 -5.77
CA THR A 631 2.38 -35.32 -6.16
C THR A 631 2.39 -34.78 -7.60
N ASN A 632 1.49 -35.25 -8.46
CA ASN A 632 1.40 -34.85 -9.87
C ASN A 632 0.19 -33.95 -10.11
N TYR A 633 0.19 -32.74 -9.52
CA TYR A 633 -0.92 -31.77 -9.54
C TYR A 633 -0.75 -30.62 -10.55
N GLN A 634 0.23 -30.71 -11.45
CA GLN A 634 0.59 -29.62 -12.37
C GLN A 634 -0.54 -29.28 -13.35
N ASP A 635 -1.41 -30.25 -13.69
CA ASP A 635 -2.57 -29.98 -14.53
C ASP A 635 -3.68 -29.21 -13.78
N ASP A 636 -3.78 -29.39 -12.45
CA ASP A 636 -4.67 -28.61 -11.58
C ASP A 636 -4.15 -27.19 -11.35
N ASP A 637 -2.86 -27.01 -11.04
CA ASP A 637 -2.27 -25.66 -10.89
C ASP A 637 -2.35 -24.84 -12.20
N ALA A 638 -2.37 -25.52 -13.34
CA ALA A 638 -2.56 -24.90 -14.65
C ALA A 638 -4.04 -24.78 -15.08
N LEU A 639 -5.00 -25.33 -14.32
CA LEU A 639 -6.41 -25.42 -14.73
C LEU A 639 -7.06 -24.04 -14.80
N GLY A 640 -6.88 -23.18 -13.79
CA GLY A 640 -7.40 -21.81 -13.79
C GLY A 640 -7.03 -21.05 -15.06
N SER A 641 -5.74 -21.00 -15.39
CA SER A 641 -5.21 -20.41 -16.63
C SER A 641 -5.78 -21.01 -17.93
N ARG A 642 -6.17 -22.29 -17.94
CA ARG A 642 -6.85 -22.93 -19.10
C ARG A 642 -8.31 -22.50 -19.19
N LEU A 643 -9.01 -22.43 -18.05
CA LEU A 643 -10.41 -22.02 -17.97
C LEU A 643 -10.60 -20.55 -18.32
N VAL A 644 -9.66 -19.66 -17.92
CA VAL A 644 -9.62 -18.25 -18.34
C VAL A 644 -9.84 -18.09 -19.84
N LYS A 645 -9.11 -18.87 -20.64
CA LYS A 645 -9.21 -18.84 -22.12
C LYS A 645 -10.54 -19.37 -22.64
N LYS A 646 -11.13 -20.36 -21.97
CA LYS A 646 -12.39 -21.00 -22.38
C LYS A 646 -13.61 -20.18 -21.99
N LEU A 647 -13.55 -19.50 -20.85
CA LEU A 647 -14.64 -18.68 -20.31
C LEU A 647 -14.58 -17.23 -20.80
N GLY A 648 -13.44 -16.78 -21.33
CA GLY A 648 -13.28 -15.40 -21.82
C GLY A 648 -13.24 -14.37 -20.69
N VAL A 649 -12.84 -14.77 -19.48
CA VAL A 649 -12.75 -13.89 -18.30
C VAL A 649 -11.33 -13.38 -18.11
N GLN A 650 -11.15 -12.11 -17.73
CA GLN A 650 -9.83 -11.60 -17.34
C GLN A 650 -9.42 -12.16 -15.97
N SER A 651 -8.12 -12.36 -15.74
CA SER A 651 -7.63 -12.98 -14.51
C SER A 651 -6.33 -12.38 -13.99
N TYR A 652 -6.25 -12.20 -12.66
CA TYR A 652 -5.02 -11.90 -11.95
C TYR A 652 -4.33 -13.22 -11.58
N ARG A 653 -3.08 -13.45 -11.99
CA ARG A 653 -2.31 -14.63 -11.53
C ARG A 653 -1.47 -14.26 -10.32
N LEU A 654 -1.59 -15.03 -9.24
CA LEU A 654 -0.74 -14.93 -8.04
C LEU A 654 -0.04 -16.28 -7.77
N PRO A 655 1.07 -16.58 -8.45
CA PRO A 655 1.72 -17.90 -8.37
C PRO A 655 2.56 -18.09 -7.08
N SER A 656 2.75 -17.02 -6.30
CA SER A 656 3.53 -17.03 -5.07
C SER A 656 2.68 -17.26 -3.82
N PHE A 657 1.37 -17.47 -3.95
CA PHE A 657 0.44 -17.64 -2.84
C PHE A 657 -0.44 -18.85 -3.10
N VAL A 658 -0.41 -19.81 -2.18
CA VAL A 658 -1.23 -21.02 -2.21
C VAL A 658 -2.55 -20.75 -1.52
N MET A 659 -3.66 -20.97 -2.22
CA MET A 659 -5.01 -20.77 -1.70
C MET A 659 -6.04 -21.54 -2.52
N GLU A 660 -6.98 -22.16 -1.82
CA GLU A 660 -8.12 -22.89 -2.38
C GLU A 660 -9.45 -22.21 -2.05
N GLY A 661 -10.47 -22.36 -2.91
CA GLY A 661 -11.78 -21.78 -2.66
C GLY A 661 -12.47 -22.31 -1.39
N GLY A 662 -12.28 -23.57 -1.02
CA GLY A 662 -12.89 -24.17 0.18
C GLY A 662 -12.25 -23.68 1.49
N SER A 663 -11.06 -23.08 1.42
CA SER A 663 -10.37 -22.50 2.57
C SER A 663 -11.00 -21.20 3.07
N ILE A 664 -11.96 -20.62 2.33
CA ILE A 664 -12.61 -19.34 2.63
C ILE A 664 -14.14 -19.39 2.50
N THR A 665 -14.81 -18.49 3.21
CA THR A 665 -16.22 -18.12 2.97
C THR A 665 -16.39 -16.62 3.20
N THR A 666 -17.28 -15.95 2.47
CA THR A 666 -17.46 -14.49 2.53
C THR A 666 -18.93 -14.10 2.61
N ASP A 667 -19.21 -12.96 3.24
CA ASP A 667 -20.53 -12.33 3.23
C ASP A 667 -20.78 -11.46 1.99
N GLY A 668 -19.77 -11.24 1.15
CA GLY A 668 -19.85 -10.34 0.00
C GLY A 668 -19.87 -8.85 0.32
N GLU A 669 -19.82 -8.48 1.61
CA GLU A 669 -19.86 -7.10 2.11
C GLU A 669 -18.56 -6.67 2.80
N GLY A 670 -17.54 -7.52 2.71
CA GLY A 670 -16.17 -7.25 3.14
C GLY A 670 -15.67 -8.14 4.27
N THR A 671 -16.48 -9.10 4.73
CA THR A 671 -16.10 -10.04 5.80
C THR A 671 -15.78 -11.41 5.22
N LEU A 672 -14.62 -11.93 5.57
CA LEU A 672 -14.21 -13.29 5.22
C LEU A 672 -14.04 -14.12 6.49
N ILE A 673 -14.34 -15.41 6.44
CA ILE A 673 -14.02 -16.37 7.52
C ILE A 673 -13.05 -17.41 6.95
N ALA A 674 -12.00 -17.72 7.71
CA ALA A 674 -10.98 -18.69 7.34
C ALA A 674 -10.45 -19.42 8.59
N THR A 675 -9.84 -20.59 8.40
CA THR A 675 -9.25 -21.37 9.48
C THR A 675 -7.75 -21.10 9.61
N GLU A 676 -7.25 -20.99 10.84
CA GLU A 676 -5.81 -20.88 11.11
C GLU A 676 -5.08 -22.17 10.74
N ALA A 677 -5.67 -23.33 11.05
CA ALA A 677 -5.12 -24.64 10.70
C ALA A 677 -4.75 -24.76 9.21
N CYS A 678 -5.62 -24.29 8.30
CA CYS A 678 -5.37 -24.33 6.87
C CYS A 678 -4.29 -23.33 6.45
N PHE A 679 -4.51 -22.04 6.69
CA PHE A 679 -3.63 -21.01 6.13
C PHE A 679 -2.24 -20.96 6.76
N LEU A 680 -2.09 -21.40 8.02
CA LEU A 680 -0.80 -21.45 8.71
C LEU A 680 -0.09 -22.80 8.59
N SER A 681 -0.65 -23.76 7.83
CA SER A 681 0.04 -25.00 7.50
C SER A 681 1.34 -24.71 6.74
N LYS A 682 2.40 -25.46 7.10
CA LYS A 682 3.72 -25.35 6.45
C LYS A 682 3.67 -25.77 4.97
N GLY A 683 2.64 -26.53 4.58
CA GLY A 683 2.39 -26.90 3.20
C GLY A 683 1.83 -25.79 2.33
N ARG A 684 1.43 -24.65 2.89
CA ARG A 684 0.76 -23.55 2.17
C ARG A 684 1.69 -22.40 1.84
N ASN A 685 1.86 -21.51 2.82
CA ASN A 685 2.59 -20.26 2.66
C ASN A 685 3.69 -20.17 3.75
N PRO A 686 4.64 -21.12 3.82
CA PRO A 686 5.54 -21.28 4.97
C PRO A 686 6.51 -20.11 5.21
N SER A 687 6.71 -19.26 4.20
CA SER A 687 7.54 -18.06 4.31
C SER A 687 6.75 -16.82 4.73
N MET A 688 5.44 -16.93 4.97
CA MET A 688 4.56 -15.82 5.32
C MET A 688 4.02 -15.96 6.74
N SER A 689 3.98 -14.84 7.45
CA SER A 689 3.26 -14.68 8.71
C SER A 689 1.74 -14.62 8.49
N LYS A 690 0.96 -14.84 9.56
CA LYS A 690 -0.50 -14.70 9.55
C LYS A 690 -0.95 -13.33 9.01
N ALA A 691 -0.25 -12.27 9.38
CA ALA A 691 -0.59 -10.91 8.94
C ALA A 691 -0.33 -10.69 7.44
N GLU A 692 0.75 -11.26 6.89
CA GLU A 692 1.04 -11.24 5.45
C GLU A 692 -0.01 -12.01 4.63
N ILE A 693 -0.48 -13.14 5.17
CA ILE A 693 -1.55 -13.95 4.57
C ILE A 693 -2.86 -13.17 4.57
N GLU A 694 -3.25 -12.63 5.73
CA GLU A 694 -4.48 -11.83 5.87
C GLU A 694 -4.51 -10.66 4.88
N GLU A 695 -3.42 -9.91 4.76
CA GLU A 695 -3.40 -8.78 3.84
C GLU A 695 -3.37 -9.23 2.37
N THR A 696 -2.71 -10.34 2.04
CA THR A 696 -2.79 -10.92 0.69
C THR A 696 -4.23 -11.26 0.33
N LEU A 697 -4.98 -11.87 1.25
CA LEU A 697 -6.40 -12.15 1.09
C LEU A 697 -7.21 -10.85 0.93
N LYS A 698 -7.00 -9.82 1.77
CA LYS A 698 -7.67 -8.51 1.64
C LYS A 698 -7.40 -7.85 0.27
N VAL A 699 -6.18 -7.89 -0.22
CA VAL A 699 -5.80 -7.29 -1.51
C VAL A 699 -6.35 -8.05 -2.71
N TYR A 700 -6.29 -9.38 -2.68
CA TYR A 700 -6.66 -10.22 -3.82
C TYR A 700 -8.12 -10.66 -3.82
N LEU A 701 -8.82 -10.61 -2.68
CA LEU A 701 -10.25 -10.90 -2.57
C LEU A 701 -11.08 -9.63 -2.34
N GLY A 702 -10.45 -8.47 -2.14
CA GLY A 702 -11.15 -7.19 -1.93
C GLY A 702 -12.04 -7.18 -0.68
N VAL A 703 -11.66 -7.93 0.35
CA VAL A 703 -12.32 -7.95 1.66
C VAL A 703 -11.65 -6.97 2.62
N ASN A 704 -12.38 -6.55 3.65
CA ASN A 704 -11.91 -5.58 4.65
C ASN A 704 -11.41 -6.28 5.91
N ASP A 705 -12.13 -7.31 6.37
CA ASP A 705 -11.87 -8.00 7.64
C ASP A 705 -11.91 -9.51 7.46
N ILE A 706 -11.12 -10.20 8.29
CA ILE A 706 -11.05 -11.67 8.32
C ILE A 706 -11.30 -12.14 9.75
N ILE A 707 -12.30 -13.00 9.91
CA ILE A 707 -12.56 -13.72 11.16
C ILE A 707 -11.80 -15.04 11.10
N TRP A 708 -10.76 -15.14 11.92
CA TRP A 708 -9.95 -16.36 12.04
C TRP A 708 -10.56 -17.30 13.09
N ILE A 709 -10.93 -18.51 12.65
CA ILE A 709 -11.26 -19.60 13.58
C ILE A 709 -10.07 -20.57 13.70
N PRO A 710 -9.73 -21.08 14.90
CA PRO A 710 -8.51 -21.89 15.07
C PRO A 710 -8.52 -23.18 14.24
N HIS A 711 -9.67 -23.83 14.16
CA HIS A 711 -9.82 -25.17 13.59
C HIS A 711 -11.10 -25.29 12.77
N GLY A 712 -11.03 -26.12 11.72
CA GLY A 712 -12.17 -26.58 10.94
C GLY A 712 -12.73 -27.90 11.48
N ILE A 713 -13.01 -28.85 10.58
CA ILE A 713 -13.28 -30.23 10.97
C ILE A 713 -11.95 -30.97 11.16
N ILE A 714 -11.69 -31.45 12.37
CA ILE A 714 -10.44 -32.11 12.74
C ILE A 714 -10.27 -33.41 11.95
N GLY A 715 -9.11 -33.55 11.31
CA GLY A 715 -8.77 -34.71 10.48
C GLY A 715 -9.22 -34.59 9.03
N ASP A 716 -9.80 -33.45 8.63
CA ASP A 716 -10.05 -33.11 7.23
C ASP A 716 -8.74 -33.12 6.44
N GLU A 717 -8.75 -33.77 5.28
CA GLU A 717 -7.57 -33.98 4.44
C GLU A 717 -7.12 -32.73 3.67
N THR A 718 -7.84 -31.61 3.83
CA THR A 718 -7.56 -30.30 3.20
C THR A 718 -6.91 -29.27 4.14
N ASP A 719 -6.34 -29.73 5.26
CA ASP A 719 -5.88 -28.90 6.39
C ASP A 719 -7.03 -28.12 7.07
N GLU A 720 -8.18 -28.77 7.24
CA GLU A 720 -9.36 -28.21 7.92
C GLU A 720 -9.94 -26.98 7.21
N HIS A 721 -10.38 -27.16 5.96
CA HIS A 721 -11.08 -26.12 5.20
C HIS A 721 -12.30 -25.56 5.96
N VAL A 722 -12.54 -24.26 5.80
CA VAL A 722 -13.62 -23.57 6.52
C VAL A 722 -14.99 -23.98 6.01
N ASP A 723 -15.14 -24.34 4.74
CA ASP A 723 -16.43 -24.70 4.12
C ASP A 723 -17.07 -25.98 4.70
N ASN A 724 -16.27 -26.81 5.36
CA ASN A 724 -16.73 -27.95 6.15
C ASN A 724 -17.14 -27.58 7.59
N MET A 725 -16.79 -26.37 8.06
CA MET A 725 -16.97 -25.93 9.45
C MET A 725 -17.93 -24.74 9.63
N VAL A 726 -17.81 -23.69 8.80
CA VAL A 726 -18.63 -22.48 8.82
C VAL A 726 -18.89 -21.98 7.40
N THR A 727 -20.12 -21.57 7.10
CA THR A 727 -20.42 -20.84 5.86
C THR A 727 -21.49 -19.77 6.07
N PHE A 728 -21.45 -18.68 5.30
CA PHE A 728 -22.49 -17.65 5.35
C PHE A 728 -23.80 -18.12 4.72
N SER A 729 -24.92 -17.95 5.43
CA SER A 729 -26.27 -18.10 4.85
C SER A 729 -26.77 -16.79 4.23
N ARG A 730 -26.29 -15.65 4.73
CA ARG A 730 -26.50 -14.27 4.25
C ARG A 730 -25.57 -13.32 5.02
N PRO A 731 -25.40 -12.05 4.60
CA PRO A 731 -24.60 -11.11 5.37
C PRO A 731 -25.04 -11.00 6.83
N GLY A 732 -24.07 -11.13 7.75
CA GLY A 732 -24.30 -11.14 9.20
C GLY A 732 -24.85 -12.44 9.80
N GLU A 733 -25.06 -13.51 9.01
CA GLU A 733 -25.54 -14.82 9.51
C GLU A 733 -24.73 -15.99 8.94
N VAL A 734 -24.31 -16.91 9.82
CA VAL A 734 -23.50 -18.07 9.47
C VAL A 734 -24.14 -19.38 9.95
N LEU A 735 -23.89 -20.46 9.19
CA LEU A 735 -24.19 -21.82 9.56
C LEU A 735 -22.92 -22.49 10.10
N LEU A 736 -23.01 -23.08 11.29
CA LEU A 736 -21.90 -23.75 11.98
C LEU A 736 -22.17 -25.26 12.05
N ALA A 737 -21.24 -26.08 11.56
CA ALA A 737 -21.31 -27.53 11.76
C ALA A 737 -21.24 -27.85 13.26
N TRP A 738 -22.29 -28.50 13.75
CA TRP A 738 -22.45 -28.78 15.17
C TRP A 738 -22.37 -30.29 15.46
N PRO A 739 -21.26 -30.78 16.04
CA PRO A 739 -21.06 -32.18 16.32
C PRO A 739 -21.88 -32.65 17.52
N SER A 740 -22.02 -33.97 17.66
CA SER A 740 -22.51 -34.60 18.90
C SER A 740 -21.50 -34.40 20.03
N THR A 741 -21.98 -34.30 21.28
CA THR A 741 -21.12 -34.25 22.48
C THR A 741 -20.29 -35.52 22.68
N ALA A 742 -20.63 -36.62 21.99
CA ALA A 742 -19.83 -37.84 21.97
C ALA A 742 -18.48 -37.65 21.26
N ASP A 743 -18.39 -36.76 20.27
CA ASP A 743 -17.14 -36.39 19.61
C ASP A 743 -16.49 -35.23 20.37
N LYS A 744 -15.79 -35.56 21.45
CA LYS A 744 -15.20 -34.56 22.35
C LYS A 744 -14.21 -33.62 21.63
N VAL A 745 -13.47 -34.13 20.66
CA VAL A 745 -12.43 -33.36 19.95
C VAL A 745 -13.10 -32.33 19.04
N GLN A 746 -14.02 -32.75 18.18
CA GLN A 746 -14.72 -31.82 17.28
C GLN A 746 -15.64 -30.88 18.06
N TYR A 747 -16.26 -31.33 19.15
CA TYR A 747 -17.13 -30.49 19.98
C TYR A 747 -16.37 -29.33 20.63
N VAL A 748 -15.13 -29.55 21.06
CA VAL A 748 -14.27 -28.47 21.58
C VAL A 748 -13.91 -27.48 20.47
N ALA A 749 -13.54 -27.96 19.28
CA ALA A 749 -13.25 -27.09 18.13
C ALA A 749 -14.47 -26.23 17.76
N ALA A 750 -15.66 -26.84 17.66
CA ALA A 750 -16.91 -26.14 17.34
C ALA A 750 -17.35 -25.14 18.40
N THR A 751 -17.13 -25.45 19.68
CA THR A 751 -17.43 -24.52 20.77
C THR A 751 -16.51 -23.29 20.74
N LYS A 752 -15.23 -23.47 20.39
CA LYS A 752 -14.29 -22.34 20.21
C LYS A 752 -14.70 -21.46 19.03
N ALA A 753 -15.02 -22.07 17.89
CA ALA A 753 -15.50 -21.34 16.71
C ALA A 753 -16.78 -20.54 17.03
N LEU A 754 -17.76 -21.16 17.70
CA LEU A 754 -18.98 -20.49 18.15
C LEU A 754 -18.68 -19.24 18.98
N LYS A 755 -17.83 -19.37 20.00
CA LYS A 755 -17.48 -18.25 20.89
C LYS A 755 -16.84 -17.08 20.12
N ILE A 756 -15.95 -17.38 19.18
CA ILE A 756 -15.31 -16.34 18.34
C ILE A 756 -16.37 -15.64 17.49
N LEU A 757 -17.20 -16.40 16.77
CA LEU A 757 -18.25 -15.86 15.92
C LEU A 757 -19.23 -14.97 16.70
N GLU A 758 -19.72 -15.42 17.85
CA GLU A 758 -20.67 -14.66 18.69
C GLU A 758 -20.06 -13.39 19.30
N SER A 759 -18.74 -13.36 19.51
CA SER A 759 -18.03 -12.19 20.06
C SER A 759 -17.51 -11.20 19.01
N THR A 760 -17.53 -11.59 17.74
CA THR A 760 -16.97 -10.80 16.63
C THR A 760 -18.07 -10.06 15.87
N LYS A 761 -17.71 -8.90 15.29
CA LYS A 761 -18.55 -8.16 14.36
C LYS A 761 -18.04 -8.31 12.94
N ASP A 762 -18.93 -8.23 11.99
CA ASP A 762 -18.57 -8.20 10.57
C ASP A 762 -17.97 -6.86 10.14
N ALA A 763 -17.51 -6.75 8.90
CA ALA A 763 -16.90 -5.54 8.33
C ALA A 763 -17.85 -4.32 8.26
N LYS A 764 -19.16 -4.51 8.49
CA LYS A 764 -20.17 -3.46 8.60
C LYS A 764 -20.55 -3.15 10.05
N GLY A 765 -19.90 -3.80 11.02
CA GLY A 765 -20.13 -3.61 12.45
C GLY A 765 -21.35 -4.36 13.00
N ARG A 766 -21.95 -5.29 12.26
CA ARG A 766 -23.09 -6.11 12.71
C ARG A 766 -22.60 -7.29 13.54
N PRO A 767 -23.33 -7.69 14.60
CA PRO A 767 -23.05 -8.95 15.30
C PRO A 767 -23.37 -10.15 14.40
N ILE A 768 -22.56 -11.20 14.48
CA ILE A 768 -22.79 -12.43 13.71
C ILE A 768 -23.85 -13.30 14.39
N LYS A 769 -24.93 -13.61 13.66
CA LYS A 769 -25.91 -14.62 14.06
C LYS A 769 -25.44 -16.01 13.65
N VAL A 770 -25.30 -16.92 14.62
CA VAL A 770 -24.84 -18.29 14.36
C VAL A 770 -26.01 -19.29 14.43
N ILE A 771 -26.22 -20.06 13.36
CA ILE A 771 -27.18 -21.17 13.33
C ILE A 771 -26.42 -22.48 13.36
N LYS A 772 -26.67 -23.30 14.39
CA LYS A 772 -26.05 -24.62 14.56
C LYS A 772 -26.73 -25.63 13.65
N VAL A 773 -25.99 -26.26 12.76
CA VAL A 773 -26.47 -27.33 11.86
C VAL A 773 -25.92 -28.65 12.36
N LYS A 774 -26.82 -29.56 12.74
CA LYS A 774 -26.42 -30.86 13.30
C LYS A 774 -25.63 -31.67 12.28
N MET A 775 -24.45 -32.16 12.67
CA MET A 775 -23.67 -33.11 11.88
C MET A 775 -24.32 -34.52 11.89
N PRO A 776 -24.20 -35.30 10.81
CA PRO A 776 -24.58 -36.71 10.83
C PRO A 776 -23.70 -37.50 11.81
N ASN A 777 -24.17 -38.67 12.23
CA ASN A 777 -23.28 -39.60 12.94
C ASN A 777 -22.09 -39.99 12.04
N PRO A 778 -20.90 -40.30 12.61
CA PRO A 778 -19.73 -40.64 11.83
C PRO A 778 -20.01 -41.72 10.78
N ILE A 779 -19.61 -41.43 9.54
CA ILE A 779 -19.79 -42.31 8.38
C ILE A 779 -18.42 -42.85 8.02
N TYR A 780 -18.28 -44.17 7.98
CA TYR A 780 -17.01 -44.82 7.72
C TYR A 780 -16.99 -45.47 6.34
N LEU A 781 -15.83 -45.39 5.69
CA LEU A 781 -15.57 -46.11 4.45
C LEU A 781 -15.62 -47.62 4.70
N SER A 782 -16.53 -48.33 4.03
CA SER A 782 -16.64 -49.78 4.17
C SER A 782 -15.50 -50.53 3.47
N LYS A 783 -15.33 -51.81 3.81
CA LYS A 783 -14.35 -52.69 3.15
C LYS A 783 -14.62 -52.85 1.65
N GLU A 784 -15.89 -52.90 1.26
CA GLU A 784 -16.28 -53.02 -0.15
C GLU A 784 -15.97 -51.75 -0.93
N GLU A 785 -16.36 -50.59 -0.38
CA GLU A 785 -16.09 -49.29 -1.00
C GLU A 785 -14.58 -49.05 -1.16
N ALA A 786 -13.78 -49.35 -0.13
CA ALA A 786 -12.33 -49.22 -0.18
C ALA A 786 -11.68 -50.14 -1.24
N ARG A 787 -12.17 -51.38 -1.43
CA ARG A 787 -11.66 -52.31 -2.46
C ARG A 787 -11.88 -51.79 -3.87
N GLY A 788 -12.94 -51.00 -4.09
CA GLY A 788 -13.22 -50.40 -5.39
C GLY A 788 -12.25 -49.28 -5.77
N ILE A 789 -11.40 -48.81 -4.85
CA ILE A 789 -10.43 -47.72 -5.06
C ILE A 789 -9.03 -48.32 -5.29
N TYR A 790 -8.38 -47.93 -6.39
CA TYR A 790 -7.08 -48.49 -6.76
C TYR A 790 -5.96 -47.87 -5.91
N SER A 791 -5.23 -48.71 -5.17
CA SER A 791 -4.15 -48.25 -4.28
C SER A 791 -2.87 -47.79 -4.98
N LYS A 792 -2.69 -48.08 -6.28
CA LYS A 792 -1.56 -47.65 -7.10
C LYS A 792 -2.06 -46.85 -8.32
N GLY A 793 -2.32 -45.57 -8.11
CA GLY A 793 -2.73 -44.63 -9.16
C GLY A 793 -1.56 -43.93 -9.84
N HIS A 794 -1.80 -43.43 -11.07
CA HIS A 794 -0.83 -42.65 -11.84
C HIS A 794 -0.44 -41.31 -11.17
N TYR A 795 -1.25 -40.82 -10.24
CA TYR A 795 -1.07 -39.51 -9.61
C TYR A 795 -0.51 -39.61 -8.18
N GLY A 796 -0.36 -40.81 -7.62
CA GLY A 796 0.21 -41.00 -6.28
C GLY A 796 -0.69 -40.51 -5.14
N ALA A 797 -2.02 -40.70 -5.24
CA ALA A 797 -2.95 -40.33 -4.17
C ALA A 797 -2.66 -41.06 -2.85
N LYS A 798 -2.90 -40.39 -1.72
CA LYS A 798 -2.93 -41.05 -0.40
C LYS A 798 -3.94 -42.23 -0.41
N PRO A 799 -3.57 -43.43 0.10
CA PRO A 799 -4.48 -44.57 0.11
C PRO A 799 -5.73 -44.35 0.96
N ARG A 800 -6.91 -44.62 0.41
CA ARG A 800 -8.19 -44.60 1.14
C ARG A 800 -8.47 -45.96 1.78
N LYS A 801 -8.39 -46.04 3.11
CA LYS A 801 -8.48 -47.30 3.87
C LYS A 801 -9.89 -47.52 4.41
N ALA A 802 -10.31 -48.78 4.46
CA ALA A 802 -11.55 -49.15 5.14
C ALA A 802 -11.49 -48.73 6.63
N GLY A 803 -12.58 -48.19 7.14
CA GLY A 803 -12.66 -47.63 8.50
C GLY A 803 -12.24 -46.16 8.61
N THR A 804 -11.81 -45.50 7.52
CA THR A 804 -11.62 -44.04 7.51
C THR A 804 -12.96 -43.33 7.73
N ASN A 805 -13.00 -42.38 8.67
CA ASN A 805 -14.14 -41.48 8.85
C ASN A 805 -14.19 -40.50 7.67
N LEU A 806 -15.35 -40.38 7.03
CA LEU A 806 -15.55 -39.56 5.83
C LEU A 806 -15.93 -38.11 6.17
N LEU A 807 -16.02 -37.75 7.46
CA LEU A 807 -16.16 -36.37 7.95
C LEU A 807 -17.35 -35.59 7.31
N ALA A 808 -18.47 -36.29 7.15
CA ALA A 808 -19.68 -35.74 6.53
C ALA A 808 -20.22 -34.51 7.28
N THR A 809 -20.48 -33.42 6.55
CA THR A 809 -21.19 -32.23 7.05
C THR A 809 -22.26 -31.77 6.05
N TYR A 810 -23.36 -31.23 6.57
CA TYR A 810 -24.43 -30.66 5.73
C TYR A 810 -24.15 -29.22 5.30
N ILE A 811 -23.18 -28.55 5.93
CA ILE A 811 -22.82 -27.18 5.60
C ILE A 811 -21.95 -27.08 4.33
N ASN A 812 -21.37 -28.20 3.87
CA ASN A 812 -20.74 -28.32 2.56
C ASN A 812 -21.80 -28.46 1.44
N PHE A 813 -22.71 -27.48 1.38
CA PHE A 813 -23.77 -27.34 0.36
C PHE A 813 -23.40 -26.24 -0.64
N TYR A 814 -24.11 -26.19 -1.76
CA TYR A 814 -23.96 -25.12 -2.75
C TYR A 814 -25.24 -24.27 -2.82
N GLN A 815 -25.11 -22.95 -2.90
CA GLN A 815 -26.26 -22.03 -2.97
C GLN A 815 -26.16 -21.01 -4.09
N SER A 816 -27.31 -20.47 -4.48
CA SER A 816 -27.47 -19.26 -5.30
C SER A 816 -28.56 -18.36 -4.70
N ASP A 817 -28.98 -17.34 -5.43
CA ASP A 817 -30.16 -16.53 -5.09
C ASP A 817 -31.48 -17.32 -5.06
N ARG A 818 -31.57 -18.45 -5.78
CA ARG A 818 -32.83 -19.19 -5.99
C ARG A 818 -32.88 -20.60 -5.43
N PHE A 819 -31.73 -21.24 -5.20
CA PHE A 819 -31.71 -22.64 -4.78
C PHE A 819 -30.58 -22.95 -3.80
N VAL A 820 -30.72 -24.08 -3.10
CA VAL A 820 -29.68 -24.73 -2.31
C VAL A 820 -29.60 -26.19 -2.70
N ILE A 821 -28.42 -26.69 -3.05
CA ILE A 821 -28.14 -28.11 -3.25
C ILE A 821 -27.56 -28.68 -1.96
N LEU A 822 -28.40 -29.40 -1.21
CA LEU A 822 -28.07 -29.96 0.09
C LEU A 822 -27.59 -31.42 -0.05
N PRO A 823 -26.44 -31.81 0.52
CA PRO A 823 -26.06 -33.23 0.57
C PRO A 823 -27.02 -34.09 1.41
N SER A 824 -27.15 -35.35 1.01
CA SER A 824 -27.73 -36.45 1.80
C SER A 824 -26.75 -37.62 1.84
N PHE A 825 -26.73 -38.32 2.99
CA PHE A 825 -25.81 -39.40 3.28
C PHE A 825 -26.48 -40.76 3.49
N GLY A 826 -27.82 -40.82 3.42
CA GLY A 826 -28.59 -42.04 3.69
C GLY A 826 -28.80 -42.30 5.18
N VAL A 827 -28.84 -41.25 6.00
CA VAL A 827 -28.99 -41.33 7.46
C VAL A 827 -30.22 -40.56 7.93
N LYS A 828 -30.71 -40.86 9.14
CA LYS A 828 -31.91 -40.21 9.70
C LYS A 828 -31.77 -38.69 9.85
N GLU A 829 -30.54 -38.20 10.04
CA GLU A 829 -30.25 -36.77 10.12
C GLU A 829 -30.57 -36.02 8.82
N ASP A 830 -30.61 -36.69 7.66
CA ASP A 830 -30.89 -36.06 6.36
C ASP A 830 -32.25 -35.35 6.36
N THR A 831 -33.28 -35.97 6.94
CA THR A 831 -34.64 -35.41 7.02
C THR A 831 -34.72 -34.24 8.00
N ILE A 832 -33.98 -34.34 9.11
CA ILE A 832 -33.94 -33.28 10.14
C ILE A 832 -33.32 -32.02 9.55
N VAL A 833 -32.17 -32.16 8.89
CA VAL A 833 -31.45 -31.03 8.32
C VAL A 833 -32.17 -30.47 7.10
N LEU A 834 -32.84 -31.31 6.29
CA LEU A 834 -33.69 -30.81 5.21
C LEU A 834 -34.80 -29.88 5.72
N LYS A 835 -35.46 -30.23 6.83
CA LYS A 835 -36.46 -29.36 7.44
C LYS A 835 -35.83 -28.05 7.93
N GLN A 836 -34.69 -28.13 8.60
CA GLN A 836 -33.95 -26.97 9.07
C GLN A 836 -33.55 -26.03 7.92
N PHE A 837 -33.08 -26.56 6.79
CA PHE A 837 -32.68 -25.75 5.63
C PHE A 837 -33.85 -25.05 4.96
N LYS A 838 -35.05 -25.65 4.96
CA LYS A 838 -36.28 -24.98 4.49
C LYS A 838 -36.65 -23.78 5.38
N GLU A 839 -36.38 -23.86 6.68
CA GLU A 839 -36.58 -22.74 7.62
C GLU A 839 -35.50 -21.67 7.48
N ILE A 840 -34.25 -22.07 7.25
CA ILE A 840 -33.12 -21.14 7.04
C ILE A 840 -33.29 -20.38 5.71
N PHE A 841 -33.74 -21.04 4.65
CA PHE A 841 -33.83 -20.49 3.30
C PHE A 841 -35.27 -20.58 2.75
N PRO A 842 -36.24 -19.84 3.32
CA PRO A 842 -37.65 -19.97 2.94
C PRO A 842 -37.92 -19.54 1.48
N GLU A 843 -37.08 -18.65 0.95
CA GLU A 843 -37.20 -18.11 -0.41
C GLU A 843 -36.47 -18.95 -1.48
N LYS A 844 -35.72 -20.00 -1.08
CA LYS A 844 -34.90 -20.80 -2.00
C LYS A 844 -35.47 -22.21 -2.14
N GLU A 845 -35.39 -22.79 -3.34
CA GLU A 845 -35.70 -24.21 -3.54
C GLU A 845 -34.58 -25.08 -2.96
N ILE A 846 -34.91 -25.92 -1.97
CA ILE A 846 -33.95 -26.84 -1.34
C ILE A 846 -34.01 -28.19 -2.05
N ILE A 847 -32.92 -28.56 -2.72
CA ILE A 847 -32.80 -29.81 -3.47
C ILE A 847 -31.78 -30.68 -2.74
N GLN A 848 -32.29 -31.70 -2.07
CA GLN A 848 -31.43 -32.67 -1.39
C GLN A 848 -31.02 -33.78 -2.37
N ILE A 849 -29.71 -34.04 -2.50
CA ILE A 849 -29.19 -35.07 -3.39
C ILE A 849 -28.26 -36.05 -2.66
N PRO A 850 -28.29 -37.35 -3.02
CA PRO A 850 -27.32 -38.32 -2.50
C PRO A 850 -25.89 -37.91 -2.88
N SER A 851 -25.00 -37.87 -1.88
CA SER A 851 -23.63 -37.36 -2.02
C SER A 851 -22.53 -38.27 -1.48
N LYS A 852 -22.89 -39.47 -1.00
CA LYS A 852 -21.95 -40.41 -0.37
C LYS A 852 -20.74 -40.77 -1.26
N GLU A 853 -20.91 -40.87 -2.57
CA GLU A 853 -19.80 -41.19 -3.49
C GLU A 853 -18.87 -39.99 -3.71
N ILE A 854 -19.41 -38.77 -3.64
CA ILE A 854 -18.62 -37.55 -3.62
C ILE A 854 -17.80 -37.51 -2.31
N LEU A 855 -18.45 -37.82 -1.18
CA LEU A 855 -17.84 -37.88 0.13
C LEU A 855 -16.71 -38.91 0.25
N ILE A 856 -16.85 -40.10 -0.36
CA ILE A 856 -15.76 -41.08 -0.44
C ILE A 856 -14.50 -40.48 -1.08
N GLY A 857 -14.68 -39.56 -2.04
CA GLY A 857 -13.61 -38.85 -2.71
C GLY A 857 -12.87 -37.83 -1.83
N GLY A 858 -13.44 -37.40 -0.69
CA GLY A 858 -12.77 -36.51 0.26
C GLY A 858 -13.41 -35.15 0.53
N GLY A 859 -14.51 -34.83 -0.16
CA GLY A 859 -15.22 -33.55 -0.03
C GLY A 859 -16.68 -33.72 -0.35
N ASN A 860 -17.43 -32.64 -0.55
CA ASN A 860 -18.87 -32.74 -0.82
C ASN A 860 -19.34 -31.72 -1.87
N ILE A 861 -20.64 -31.42 -1.91
CA ILE A 861 -21.29 -30.62 -2.96
C ILE A 861 -20.58 -29.29 -3.18
N HIS A 862 -20.22 -28.56 -2.11
CA HIS A 862 -19.54 -27.28 -2.23
C HIS A 862 -18.16 -27.43 -2.91
N CYS A 863 -17.40 -28.48 -2.56
CA CYS A 863 -16.05 -28.74 -3.07
C CYS A 863 -16.01 -29.05 -4.58
N VAL A 864 -17.09 -29.59 -5.14
CA VAL A 864 -17.17 -29.97 -6.57
C VAL A 864 -17.82 -28.90 -7.46
N THR A 865 -18.21 -27.77 -6.86
CA THR A 865 -18.87 -26.65 -7.55
C THR A 865 -18.08 -25.35 -7.38
N MET A 866 -18.05 -24.52 -8.41
CA MET A 866 -17.56 -23.13 -8.34
C MET A 866 -18.54 -22.21 -9.05
N GLN A 867 -19.07 -21.21 -8.34
CA GLN A 867 -19.96 -20.20 -8.90
C GLN A 867 -19.23 -19.23 -9.81
N ILE A 868 -19.90 -18.85 -10.91
CA ILE A 868 -19.58 -17.68 -11.71
C ILE A 868 -20.66 -16.64 -11.37
N PRO A 869 -20.33 -15.58 -10.61
CA PRO A 869 -21.28 -14.55 -10.24
C PRO A 869 -21.86 -13.86 -11.47
N ARG A 870 -23.10 -13.38 -11.38
CA ARG A 870 -23.77 -12.65 -12.47
C ARG A 870 -23.00 -11.34 -12.75
N GLY A 871 -22.41 -11.26 -13.94
CA GLY A 871 -21.89 -10.02 -14.52
C GLY A 871 -22.96 -9.18 -15.24
N ARG A 872 -22.55 -8.00 -15.71
CA ARG A 872 -23.35 -7.16 -16.63
C ARG A 872 -23.68 -7.86 -17.94
#